data_AF-A0A8J6PCN1-F1
#
_entry.id   AF-A0A8J6PCN1-F1
#
_cell.length_a   1.000
_cell.length_b   1.000
_cell.length_c   1.000
_cell.angle_alpha   90.00
_cell.angle_beta   90.00
_cell.angle_gamma   90.00
#
_symmetry.space_group_name_H-M   'P 1'
#
loop_
_entity.id
_entity.type
_entity.pdbx_description
1 polymer ?
#
loop_
_entity_poly.entity_id
_entity_poly.type
_entity_poly.pdbx_seq_one_letter_code
_entity_poly.pdbx_strand_id
1 'polypeptide(L)'
;MTDPFDDDSFDVEFSDEFDDEFDDQGPDPVLRSAALDILREAGPLTDEHWAARLAEAGHGTVAEMGEFVESLDEPVVGFLPEGRNVALDTLLDGRVFTHRLREIEVATNVVDVANDLDALVSLVDSGWSDAQIAVRGYDDAEFESRGIIDPGFPEHTGLLLPLGTLRAYAAGDVVGFRVAGERLEVSAVSIGTAPQDLGSRIDAIVGDTAVPVGTAVHELLARDSELFAEPLAPLSELLPAVGMAVGEELVARAGFDFGEFRKLKAATIIAEHYQLDFAEADAVVEFESLVDLAAEGDPAALAEAIAAHSDRLSNLAGEQAAAVALESASLYGDFEYVRVAALALSRRGPRRCRPAAHWLAGAAADRLGHPEEAERHYEDALLVDAGFGLALEELAEFASDRGDAERALSLLDRSEDGREHLLYDILLSMRSVDHPELGRNDRCWCGSGRKYKVCHLNKADVGLERRALWLYLKATVFLSHSDRRELADTLSGIVSDDTNETVGPDPFFAVDAALFEGGAFEEFLERRGRLLPEDELALARDWLAVQRSVYAVESVRGEAMTVRDLRTDRSHDVVNPLAVHTPAEGDLFCARVVPAGEQLQILGGVAPVGHGRQQSVLAMLDQGVDPVVLVAVLAQPGLIG
;
A
#
# COMPACT_ATOMS: atom_id res chain seq x y z
N MET A 1 -15.73 -16.89 -35.17
CA MET A 1 -15.70 -18.06 -34.27
C MET A 1 -14.24 -18.41 -34.14
N THR A 2 -13.62 -17.59 -33.30
CA THR A 2 -12.20 -17.30 -33.11
C THR A 2 -12.24 -16.43 -31.86
N ASP A 3 -11.64 -16.93 -30.79
CA ASP A 3 -11.61 -16.37 -29.45
C ASP A 3 -10.41 -15.40 -29.37
N PRO A 4 -10.58 -14.11 -29.03
CA PRO A 4 -9.50 -13.15 -28.92
C PRO A 4 -9.37 -12.65 -27.47
N PHE A 5 -8.64 -13.41 -26.66
CA PHE A 5 -8.05 -12.95 -25.40
C PHE A 5 -6.65 -13.58 -25.32
N ASP A 6 -5.76 -13.06 -26.16
CA ASP A 6 -4.32 -13.11 -25.90
C ASP A 6 -4.06 -11.98 -24.90
N ASP A 7 -3.75 -12.38 -23.67
CA ASP A 7 -3.34 -11.52 -22.57
C ASP A 7 -1.81 -11.38 -22.70
N ASP A 8 -1.37 -10.32 -23.38
CA ASP A 8 0.03 -9.87 -23.33
C ASP A 8 0.24 -9.27 -21.93
N SER A 9 0.66 -10.13 -20.99
CA SER A 9 1.18 -9.72 -19.69
C SER A 9 2.36 -8.77 -19.90
N PHE A 10 2.18 -7.52 -19.47
CA PHE A 10 3.23 -6.52 -19.43
C PHE A 10 4.32 -6.96 -18.44
N ASP A 11 5.37 -7.58 -18.94
CA ASP A 11 6.66 -7.70 -18.24
C ASP A 11 7.28 -6.29 -18.16
N VAL A 12 7.20 -5.67 -16.99
CA VAL A 12 7.99 -4.49 -16.65
C VAL A 12 9.34 -4.99 -16.14
N GLU A 13 10.32 -5.14 -17.02
CA GLU A 13 11.73 -5.21 -16.63
C GLU A 13 12.08 -3.87 -15.95
N PHE A 14 12.16 -3.87 -14.62
CA PHE A 14 12.79 -2.79 -13.87
C PHE A 14 14.26 -2.72 -14.30
N SER A 15 14.62 -1.66 -15.03
CA SER A 15 16.01 -1.38 -15.36
C SER A 15 16.71 -0.81 -14.12
N ASP A 16 17.69 -1.55 -13.60
CA ASP A 16 18.65 -1.19 -12.55
C ASP A 16 19.58 0.00 -12.92
N GLU A 17 19.04 1.13 -13.38
CA GLU A 17 19.84 2.29 -13.78
C GLU A 17 19.31 3.63 -13.23
N PHE A 18 18.80 3.71 -11.99
CA PHE A 18 18.61 5.00 -11.31
C PHE A 18 18.69 4.86 -9.79
N ASP A 19 19.90 4.64 -9.26
CA ASP A 19 20.18 4.62 -7.81
C ASP A 19 21.46 5.41 -7.43
N ASP A 20 21.92 6.33 -8.28
CA ASP A 20 23.07 7.18 -8.00
C ASP A 20 22.63 8.63 -7.76
N GLU A 21 22.23 8.97 -6.52
CA GLU A 21 22.52 10.26 -5.82
C GLU A 21 21.70 10.44 -4.52
N PHE A 22 21.66 9.42 -3.66
CA PHE A 22 21.73 9.63 -2.22
C PHE A 22 23.05 9.04 -1.75
N ASP A 23 23.72 9.67 -0.77
CA ASP A 23 24.90 9.08 -0.12
C ASP A 23 24.42 7.92 0.77
N ASP A 24 23.85 6.88 0.14
CA ASP A 24 23.57 5.55 0.69
C ASP A 24 24.88 4.77 0.73
N GLN A 25 25.88 5.36 1.36
CA GLN A 25 26.97 4.55 1.88
C GLN A 25 26.38 3.87 3.11
N GLY A 26 25.85 2.66 2.90
CA GLY A 26 25.54 1.72 3.96
C GLY A 26 26.68 1.70 5.01
N PRO A 27 26.37 1.23 6.23
CA PRO A 27 27.22 1.42 7.42
C PRO A 27 28.71 1.19 7.11
N ASP A 28 29.59 2.11 7.55
CA ASP A 28 31.05 2.08 7.29
C ASP A 28 31.56 0.63 7.36
N PRO A 29 32.06 0.04 6.25
CA PRO A 29 32.42 -1.37 6.19
C PRO A 29 33.41 -1.81 7.29
N VAL A 30 34.26 -0.89 7.74
CA VAL A 30 35.19 -1.15 8.85
C VAL A 30 34.45 -1.24 10.18
N LEU A 31 33.48 -0.35 10.40
CA LEU A 31 32.66 -0.33 11.61
C LEU A 31 31.73 -1.54 11.67
N ARG A 32 31.08 -1.88 10.55
CA ARG A 32 30.29 -3.10 10.38
C ARG A 32 31.10 -4.34 10.75
N SER A 33 32.28 -4.51 10.16
CA SER A 33 33.15 -5.64 10.45
C SER A 33 33.54 -5.71 11.94
N ALA A 34 33.88 -4.56 12.54
CA ALA A 34 34.23 -4.51 13.96
C ALA A 34 33.04 -4.87 14.87
N ALA A 35 31.83 -4.44 14.52
CA ALA A 35 30.62 -4.76 15.27
C ALA A 35 30.34 -6.26 15.25
N LEU A 36 30.42 -6.89 14.06
CA LEU A 36 30.25 -8.34 13.91
C LEU A 36 31.33 -9.12 14.66
N ASP A 37 32.60 -8.72 14.57
CA ASP A 37 33.68 -9.39 15.29
C ASP A 37 33.50 -9.35 16.81
N ILE A 38 33.00 -8.24 17.34
CA ILE A 38 32.65 -8.14 18.76
C ILE A 38 31.55 -9.12 19.14
N LEU A 39 30.48 -9.25 18.35
CA LEU A 39 29.42 -10.24 18.61
C LEU A 39 29.94 -11.68 18.55
N ARG A 40 30.78 -11.99 17.55
CA ARG A 40 31.39 -13.33 17.40
C ARG A 40 32.27 -13.69 18.59
N GLU A 41 33.05 -12.74 19.10
CA GLU A 41 33.95 -12.97 20.24
C GLU A 41 33.21 -12.99 21.58
N ALA A 42 32.29 -12.05 21.79
CA ALA A 42 31.62 -11.84 23.07
C ALA A 42 30.41 -12.75 23.30
N GLY A 43 29.84 -13.30 22.22
CA GLY A 43 28.53 -13.93 22.23
C GLY A 43 27.39 -12.90 22.33
N PRO A 44 26.19 -13.30 22.78
CA PRO A 44 25.04 -12.43 22.79
C PRO A 44 25.21 -11.16 23.64
N LEU A 45 24.86 -9.99 23.08
CA LEU A 45 24.98 -8.68 23.75
C LEU A 45 23.73 -7.83 23.55
N THR A 46 23.35 -7.03 24.55
CA THR A 46 22.36 -5.96 24.35
C THR A 46 22.95 -4.79 23.57
N ASP A 47 22.12 -3.97 22.94
CA ASP A 47 22.56 -2.78 22.18
C ASP A 47 23.50 -1.90 23.01
N GLU A 48 23.11 -1.61 24.26
CA GLU A 48 23.91 -0.83 25.21
C GLU A 48 25.32 -1.41 25.44
N HIS A 49 25.43 -2.73 25.61
CA HIS A 49 26.72 -3.38 25.86
C HIS A 49 27.54 -3.54 24.58
N TRP A 50 26.87 -3.71 23.43
CA TRP A 50 27.53 -3.80 22.13
C TRP A 50 28.11 -2.45 21.73
N ALA A 51 27.32 -1.37 21.85
CA ALA A 51 27.74 0.01 21.65
C ALA A 51 28.89 0.41 22.58
N ALA A 52 28.83 0.03 23.86
CA ALA A 52 29.91 0.28 24.81
C ALA A 52 31.23 -0.36 24.39
N ARG A 53 31.21 -1.61 23.88
CA ARG A 53 32.40 -2.31 23.40
C ARG A 53 32.97 -1.70 22.12
N LEU A 54 32.11 -1.26 21.20
CA LEU A 54 32.53 -0.52 20.00
C LEU A 54 33.21 0.80 20.37
N ALA A 55 32.65 1.54 21.32
CA ALA A 55 33.25 2.78 21.82
C ALA A 55 34.59 2.53 22.54
N GLU A 56 34.69 1.46 23.35
CA GLU A 56 35.94 1.03 23.98
C GLU A 56 37.02 0.64 22.98
N ALA A 57 36.64 0.05 21.84
CA ALA A 57 37.50 -0.26 20.72
C ALA A 57 37.92 0.98 19.88
N GLY A 58 37.35 2.16 20.20
CA GLY A 58 37.75 3.45 19.62
C GLY A 58 36.96 3.88 18.39
N HIS A 59 35.78 3.30 18.16
CA HIS A 59 34.95 3.57 16.98
C HIS A 59 34.02 4.79 17.10
N GLY A 60 33.91 5.39 18.28
CA GLY A 60 33.06 6.56 18.52
C GLY A 60 32.68 6.71 19.99
N THR A 61 31.72 7.57 20.28
CA THR A 61 31.08 7.65 21.60
C THR A 61 30.04 6.55 21.77
N VAL A 62 29.69 6.20 23.01
CA VAL A 62 28.67 5.18 23.29
C VAL A 62 27.30 5.55 22.69
N ALA A 63 26.97 6.84 22.63
CA ALA A 63 25.71 7.30 22.05
C ALA A 63 25.69 7.09 20.52
N GLU A 64 26.74 7.50 19.82
CA GLU A 64 26.87 7.29 18.37
C GLU A 64 26.87 5.79 18.02
N MET A 65 27.55 4.96 18.82
CA MET A 65 27.55 3.51 18.60
C MET A 65 26.22 2.85 18.96
N GLY A 66 25.44 3.45 19.86
CA GLY A 66 24.07 3.00 20.19
C GLY A 66 23.15 3.16 18.99
N GLU A 67 23.09 4.36 18.41
CA GLU A 67 22.33 4.63 17.19
C GLU A 67 22.78 3.74 16.02
N PHE A 68 24.10 3.53 15.88
CA PHE A 68 24.65 2.62 14.85
C PHE A 68 24.19 1.18 15.04
N VAL A 69 24.28 0.64 16.25
CA VAL A 69 23.89 -0.76 16.52
C VAL A 69 22.38 -0.96 16.35
N GLU A 70 21.57 -0.02 16.82
CA GLU A 70 20.11 -0.06 16.67
C GLU A 70 19.67 -0.03 15.20
N SER A 71 20.47 0.56 14.31
CA SER A 71 20.22 0.65 12.87
C SER A 71 20.99 -0.35 12.03
N LEU A 72 21.80 -1.23 12.64
CA LEU A 72 22.62 -2.20 11.92
C LEU A 72 21.76 -3.37 11.44
N ASP A 73 21.40 -3.35 10.16
CA ASP A 73 20.61 -4.39 9.51
C ASP A 73 21.51 -5.38 8.76
N GLU A 74 21.81 -6.50 9.41
CA GLU A 74 22.72 -7.53 8.91
C GLU A 74 22.06 -8.91 9.01
N PRO A 75 21.84 -9.64 7.91
CA PRO A 75 21.14 -10.93 7.98
C PRO A 75 21.84 -12.00 8.84
N VAL A 76 23.16 -11.84 9.05
CA VAL A 76 23.96 -12.70 9.95
C VAL A 76 23.74 -12.37 11.44
N VAL A 77 23.10 -11.26 11.77
CA VAL A 77 22.77 -10.86 13.15
C VAL A 77 21.36 -11.36 13.49
N GLY A 78 21.27 -12.20 14.52
CA GLY A 78 20.01 -12.68 15.06
C GLY A 78 19.60 -11.92 16.32
N PHE A 79 18.29 -11.83 16.53
CA PHE A 79 17.70 -11.21 17.71
C PHE A 79 17.20 -12.27 18.71
N LEU A 80 17.59 -12.11 19.97
CA LEU A 80 17.21 -12.95 21.10
C LEU A 80 16.32 -12.17 22.08
N PRO A 81 15.54 -12.87 22.92
CA PRO A 81 14.76 -12.24 23.98
C PRO A 81 15.60 -11.32 24.89
N GLU A 82 14.96 -10.30 25.46
CA GLU A 82 15.58 -9.27 26.30
C GLU A 82 16.51 -8.31 25.53
N GLY A 83 16.28 -8.13 24.23
CA GLY A 83 16.98 -7.15 23.39
C GLY A 83 18.46 -7.50 23.19
N ARG A 84 18.78 -8.78 22.99
CA ARG A 84 20.16 -9.25 22.79
C ARG A 84 20.37 -9.64 21.32
N ASN A 85 21.48 -9.20 20.75
CA ASN A 85 21.94 -9.54 19.40
C ASN A 85 22.96 -10.67 19.46
N VAL A 86 23.01 -11.52 18.44
CA VAL A 86 23.97 -12.63 18.34
C VAL A 86 24.44 -12.82 16.89
N ALA A 87 25.70 -13.20 16.70
CA ALA A 87 26.22 -13.59 15.39
C ALA A 87 25.80 -15.03 15.06
N LEU A 88 24.91 -15.20 14.07
CA LEU A 88 24.31 -16.48 13.69
C LEU A 88 25.33 -17.45 13.10
N ASP A 89 26.30 -16.96 12.35
CA ASP A 89 27.40 -17.77 11.79
C ASP A 89 28.17 -18.54 12.88
N THR A 90 28.39 -17.91 14.03
CA THR A 90 29.09 -18.48 15.18
C THR A 90 28.17 -19.34 16.03
N LEU A 91 26.91 -18.91 16.21
CA LEU A 91 25.92 -19.64 17.00
C LEU A 91 25.58 -21.00 16.36
N LEU A 92 25.45 -21.00 15.03
CA LEU A 92 25.00 -22.14 14.24
C LEU A 92 26.15 -23.02 13.74
N ASP A 93 27.42 -22.59 13.85
CA ASP A 93 28.55 -23.41 13.41
C ASP A 93 28.58 -24.78 14.11
N GLY A 94 28.73 -25.83 13.29
CA GLY A 94 28.75 -27.22 13.73
C GLY A 94 27.38 -27.83 14.07
N ARG A 95 26.29 -27.05 14.03
CA ARG A 95 24.93 -27.54 14.30
C ARG A 95 24.34 -28.31 13.13
N VAL A 96 23.46 -29.25 13.44
CA VAL A 96 22.73 -30.06 12.46
C VAL A 96 21.24 -29.99 12.74
N PHE A 97 20.51 -29.35 11.84
CA PHE A 97 19.06 -29.38 11.80
C PHE A 97 18.60 -30.52 10.89
N THR A 98 17.42 -31.07 11.13
CA THR A 98 16.95 -32.23 10.37
C THR A 98 15.56 -32.00 9.81
N HIS A 99 15.34 -32.46 8.58
CA HIS A 99 14.04 -32.35 7.90
C HIS A 99 13.62 -33.72 7.36
N ARG A 100 12.32 -33.98 7.35
CA ARG A 100 11.76 -35.17 6.68
C ARG A 100 11.32 -34.80 5.27
N LEU A 101 12.00 -35.35 4.28
CA LEU A 101 11.79 -34.99 2.88
C LEU A 101 10.41 -35.41 2.35
N ARG A 102 9.74 -34.50 1.64
CA ARG A 102 8.55 -34.75 0.83
C ARG A 102 8.92 -35.09 -0.61
N GLU A 103 7.98 -35.70 -1.34
CA GLU A 103 8.19 -36.07 -2.75
C GLU A 103 8.49 -34.85 -3.63
N ILE A 104 7.75 -33.75 -3.42
CA ILE A 104 7.97 -32.50 -4.16
C ILE A 104 9.36 -31.92 -3.89
N GLU A 105 9.83 -31.95 -2.65
CA GLU A 105 11.14 -31.41 -2.26
C GLU A 105 12.28 -32.19 -2.93
N VAL A 106 12.19 -33.53 -2.97
CA VAL A 106 13.17 -34.38 -3.66
C VAL A 106 13.19 -34.09 -5.17
N ALA A 107 12.03 -33.85 -5.78
CA ALA A 107 11.91 -33.60 -7.21
C ALA A 107 12.50 -32.22 -7.61
N THR A 108 12.26 -31.19 -6.80
CA THR A 108 12.56 -29.79 -7.14
C THR A 108 13.87 -29.29 -6.52
N ASN A 109 14.40 -29.99 -5.52
CA ASN A 109 15.52 -29.55 -4.67
C ASN A 109 15.19 -28.23 -3.95
N VAL A 110 13.91 -27.99 -3.66
CA VAL A 110 13.42 -26.91 -2.80
C VAL A 110 12.90 -27.55 -1.53
N VAL A 111 13.38 -27.12 -0.38
CA VAL A 111 12.94 -27.64 0.92
C VAL A 111 12.16 -26.55 1.64
N ASP A 112 10.99 -26.89 2.12
CA ASP A 112 10.21 -25.96 2.94
C ASP A 112 10.86 -25.83 4.31
N VAL A 113 11.17 -24.61 4.71
CA VAL A 113 11.92 -24.36 5.94
C VAL A 113 11.04 -24.29 7.17
N ALA A 114 9.72 -24.19 7.00
CA ALA A 114 8.77 -23.97 8.07
C ALA A 114 9.03 -24.93 9.24
N ASN A 115 9.29 -24.36 10.41
CA ASN A 115 9.68 -25.04 11.65
C ASN A 115 11.07 -25.72 11.66
N ASP A 116 11.32 -26.64 10.74
CA ASP A 116 12.48 -27.56 10.82
C ASP A 116 13.81 -26.87 10.53
N LEU A 117 13.81 -25.90 9.60
CA LEU A 117 15.00 -25.20 9.14
C LEU A 117 14.90 -23.67 9.32
N ASP A 118 13.83 -23.18 9.97
CA ASP A 118 13.58 -21.76 10.22
C ASP A 118 14.77 -21.05 10.88
N ALA A 119 15.45 -21.73 11.82
CA ALA A 119 16.66 -21.21 12.47
C ALA A 119 17.85 -20.93 11.53
N LEU A 120 17.81 -21.42 10.29
CA LEU A 120 18.86 -21.24 9.28
C LEU A 120 18.57 -20.10 8.30
N VAL A 121 17.33 -19.62 8.22
CA VAL A 121 16.85 -18.75 7.13
C VAL A 121 17.72 -17.49 7.00
N SER A 122 17.83 -16.68 8.06
CA SER A 122 18.61 -15.43 8.03
C SER A 122 20.09 -15.65 7.72
N LEU A 123 20.68 -16.76 8.21
CA LEU A 123 22.07 -17.08 7.91
C LEU A 123 22.25 -17.42 6.43
N VAL A 124 21.37 -18.22 5.83
CA VAL A 124 21.46 -18.56 4.40
C VAL A 124 21.21 -17.32 3.53
N ASP A 125 20.24 -16.50 3.92
CA ASP A 125 19.88 -15.26 3.22
C ASP A 125 21.03 -14.25 3.17
N SER A 126 21.94 -14.27 4.16
CA SER A 126 23.19 -13.47 4.14
C SER A 126 24.16 -13.82 3.00
N GLY A 127 23.86 -14.83 2.17
CA GLY A 127 24.75 -15.34 1.13
C GLY A 127 25.88 -16.23 1.68
N TRP A 128 25.72 -16.74 2.92
CA TRP A 128 26.73 -17.56 3.61
C TRP A 128 26.97 -18.93 2.97
N SER A 129 26.08 -19.40 2.09
CA SER A 129 26.19 -20.70 1.41
C SER A 129 25.82 -20.62 -0.07
N ASP A 130 25.90 -21.75 -0.78
CA ASP A 130 25.43 -21.91 -2.16
C ASP A 130 23.93 -22.23 -2.27
N ALA A 131 23.23 -22.36 -1.14
CA ALA A 131 21.78 -22.40 -1.09
C ALA A 131 21.20 -20.98 -1.03
N GLN A 132 19.96 -20.83 -1.50
CA GLN A 132 19.25 -19.55 -1.53
C GLN A 132 17.94 -19.65 -0.77
N ILE A 133 17.50 -18.54 -0.19
CA ILE A 133 16.16 -18.36 0.34
C ILE A 133 15.30 -17.76 -0.76
N ALA A 134 14.06 -18.23 -0.87
CA ALA A 134 13.02 -17.62 -1.69
C ALA A 134 11.71 -17.59 -0.89
N VAL A 135 10.94 -16.52 -1.04
CA VAL A 135 9.68 -16.28 -0.32
C VAL A 135 8.51 -16.30 -1.30
N ARG A 136 7.46 -17.08 -0.98
CA ARG A 136 6.25 -17.15 -1.81
C ARG A 136 5.58 -15.78 -1.90
N GLY A 137 5.06 -15.47 -3.09
CA GLY A 137 4.46 -14.18 -3.41
C GLY A 137 5.46 -13.09 -3.81
N TYR A 138 6.74 -13.23 -3.44
CA TYR A 138 7.82 -12.34 -3.84
C TYR A 138 8.70 -12.97 -4.92
N ASP A 139 9.15 -14.20 -4.68
CA ASP A 139 10.10 -14.94 -5.52
C ASP A 139 9.42 -16.07 -6.33
N ASP A 140 8.17 -15.87 -6.75
CA ASP A 140 7.38 -16.91 -7.43
C ASP A 140 8.02 -17.40 -8.74
N ALA A 141 8.72 -16.52 -9.45
CA ALA A 141 9.50 -16.88 -10.64
C ALA A 141 10.61 -17.91 -10.33
N GLU A 142 11.24 -17.84 -9.16
CA GLU A 142 12.28 -18.79 -8.76
C GLU A 142 11.69 -20.18 -8.48
N PHE A 143 10.50 -20.24 -7.87
CA PHE A 143 9.77 -21.50 -7.67
C PHE A 143 9.31 -22.11 -9.00
N GLU A 144 8.79 -21.30 -9.91
CA GLU A 144 8.38 -21.74 -11.25
C GLU A 144 9.55 -22.30 -12.05
N SER A 145 10.74 -21.68 -11.94
CA SER A 145 11.97 -22.15 -12.59
C SER A 145 12.36 -23.57 -12.14
N ARG A 146 12.00 -23.95 -10.90
CA ARG A 146 12.18 -25.28 -10.32
C ARG A 146 11.06 -26.26 -10.67
N GLY A 147 10.06 -25.82 -11.43
CA GLY A 147 8.90 -26.61 -11.83
C GLY A 147 7.84 -26.76 -10.74
N ILE A 148 7.82 -25.87 -9.75
CA ILE A 148 6.80 -25.83 -8.72
C ILE A 148 5.60 -25.05 -9.27
N ILE A 149 4.47 -25.75 -9.36
CA ILE A 149 3.17 -25.20 -9.80
C ILE A 149 2.11 -25.28 -8.71
N ASP A 150 2.46 -25.88 -7.58
CA ASP A 150 1.56 -26.02 -6.44
C ASP A 150 1.55 -24.69 -5.68
N PRO A 151 0.43 -23.94 -5.66
CA PRO A 151 0.37 -22.65 -4.99
C PRO A 151 0.53 -22.76 -3.47
N GLY A 152 0.38 -23.96 -2.89
CA GLY A 152 0.54 -24.22 -1.46
C GLY A 152 1.91 -24.77 -1.06
N PHE A 153 2.92 -24.76 -1.95
CA PHE A 153 4.26 -25.23 -1.62
C PHE A 153 5.37 -24.32 -2.20
N PRO A 154 6.41 -23.98 -1.40
CA PRO A 154 6.46 -24.10 0.07
C PRO A 154 5.32 -23.30 0.74
N GLU A 155 5.09 -23.50 2.04
CA GLU A 155 4.02 -22.79 2.76
C GLU A 155 4.26 -21.27 2.73
N HIS A 156 5.48 -20.84 3.03
CA HIS A 156 5.91 -19.43 2.96
C HIS A 156 7.32 -19.29 2.39
N THR A 157 8.29 -19.99 2.97
CA THR A 157 9.70 -19.82 2.64
C THR A 157 10.31 -21.13 2.15
N GLY A 158 11.06 -21.06 1.05
CA GLY A 158 11.76 -22.20 0.46
C GLY A 158 13.27 -22.05 0.51
N LEU A 159 13.96 -23.12 0.91
CA LEU A 159 15.40 -23.27 0.77
C LEU A 159 15.71 -23.94 -0.58
N LEU A 160 16.20 -23.13 -1.51
CA LEU A 160 16.62 -23.56 -2.85
C LEU A 160 18.02 -24.16 -2.77
N LEU A 161 18.09 -25.48 -2.84
CA LEU A 161 19.37 -26.20 -2.87
C LEU A 161 19.92 -26.27 -4.30
N PRO A 162 21.24 -26.43 -4.47
CA PRO A 162 21.82 -26.75 -5.77
C PRO A 162 21.17 -27.99 -6.39
N LEU A 163 20.94 -27.97 -7.70
CA LEU A 163 20.24 -29.06 -8.39
C LEU A 163 20.97 -30.41 -8.22
N GLY A 164 20.19 -31.43 -7.87
CA GLY A 164 20.69 -32.79 -7.68
C GLY A 164 21.29 -33.05 -6.29
N THR A 165 21.25 -32.09 -5.36
CA THR A 165 21.60 -32.28 -3.95
C THR A 165 20.81 -33.42 -3.33
N LEU A 166 19.50 -33.50 -3.62
CA LEU A 166 18.61 -34.49 -3.01
C LEU A 166 18.49 -35.81 -3.79
N ARG A 167 19.22 -35.99 -4.90
CA ARG A 167 19.07 -37.16 -5.81
C ARG A 167 19.30 -38.53 -5.17
N ALA A 168 19.98 -38.57 -4.02
CA ALA A 168 20.34 -39.80 -3.32
C ALA A 168 19.29 -40.23 -2.29
N TYR A 169 18.25 -39.41 -2.08
CA TYR A 169 17.23 -39.60 -1.05
C TYR A 169 15.87 -39.89 -1.67
N ALA A 170 14.97 -40.40 -0.85
CA ALA A 170 13.58 -40.62 -1.19
C ALA A 170 12.65 -39.85 -0.24
N ALA A 171 11.41 -39.66 -0.66
CA ALA A 171 10.37 -39.13 0.22
C ALA A 171 10.26 -39.97 1.50
N GLY A 172 10.20 -39.30 2.65
CA GLY A 172 10.17 -39.88 3.99
C GLY A 172 11.54 -40.04 4.65
N ASP A 173 12.64 -39.92 3.90
CA ASP A 173 13.99 -39.92 4.48
C ASP A 173 14.18 -38.68 5.36
N VAL A 174 14.89 -38.85 6.49
CA VAL A 174 15.33 -37.74 7.34
C VAL A 174 16.75 -37.38 6.97
N VAL A 175 16.96 -36.13 6.57
CA VAL A 175 18.27 -35.59 6.18
C VAL A 175 18.69 -34.53 7.17
N GLY A 176 20.01 -34.41 7.38
CA GLY A 176 20.61 -33.38 8.21
C GLY A 176 21.22 -32.27 7.37
N PHE A 177 20.96 -31.04 7.78
CA PHE A 177 21.52 -29.79 7.27
C PHE A 177 22.55 -29.31 8.29
N ARG A 178 23.82 -29.55 7.99
CA ARG A 178 24.94 -29.17 8.86
C ARG A 178 25.52 -27.84 8.41
N VAL A 179 25.60 -26.89 9.33
CA VAL A 179 26.34 -25.64 9.14
C VAL A 179 27.81 -25.94 9.44
N ALA A 180 28.68 -25.85 8.43
CA ALA A 180 30.12 -26.04 8.61
C ALA A 180 30.93 -25.25 7.58
N GLY A 181 31.78 -24.33 8.04
CA GLY A 181 32.78 -23.67 7.19
C GLY A 181 32.22 -22.98 5.94
N GLU A 182 31.29 -22.04 6.13
CA GLU A 182 30.62 -21.27 5.06
C GLU A 182 29.87 -22.15 4.05
N ARG A 183 29.31 -23.27 4.52
CA ARG A 183 28.54 -24.22 3.71
C ARG A 183 27.45 -24.89 4.50
N LEU A 184 26.35 -25.16 3.80
CA LEU A 184 25.28 -26.01 4.28
C LEU A 184 25.42 -27.42 3.70
N GLU A 185 25.94 -28.34 4.51
CA GLU A 185 26.14 -29.72 4.11
C GLU A 185 24.87 -30.56 4.33
N VAL A 186 24.29 -31.09 3.25
CA VAL A 186 23.16 -32.02 3.30
C VAL A 186 23.65 -33.46 3.34
N SER A 187 23.27 -34.22 4.36
CA SER A 187 23.72 -35.61 4.54
C SER A 187 22.68 -36.52 5.20
N ALA A 188 22.82 -37.83 5.02
CA ALA A 188 22.04 -38.80 5.78
C ALA A 188 22.52 -38.83 7.24
N VAL A 189 21.60 -38.83 8.20
CA VAL A 189 21.91 -38.73 9.63
C VAL A 189 21.28 -39.84 10.46
N SER A 190 21.90 -40.15 11.60
CA SER A 190 21.27 -40.95 12.65
C SER A 190 20.72 -40.00 13.70
N ILE A 191 19.43 -40.15 14.04
CA ILE A 191 18.75 -39.31 15.01
C ILE A 191 19.18 -39.69 16.43
N GLY A 192 19.67 -38.69 17.16
CA GLY A 192 20.05 -38.78 18.56
C GLY A 192 18.84 -38.74 19.51
N THR A 193 19.11 -38.67 20.81
CA THR A 193 18.07 -38.54 21.84
C THR A 193 18.07 -37.14 22.41
N ALA A 194 16.93 -36.46 22.34
CA ALA A 194 16.79 -35.13 22.91
C ALA A 194 16.98 -35.14 24.44
N PRO A 195 17.53 -34.05 25.03
CA PRO A 195 17.59 -33.89 26.48
C PRO A 195 16.20 -34.03 27.12
N GLN A 196 16.11 -34.72 28.26
CA GLN A 196 14.83 -34.95 28.95
C GLN A 196 14.17 -33.66 29.44
N ASP A 197 14.96 -32.62 29.68
CA ASP A 197 14.54 -31.30 30.14
C ASP A 197 14.28 -30.31 29.00
N LEU A 198 14.43 -30.72 27.73
CA LEU A 198 14.27 -29.82 26.57
C LEU A 198 12.93 -29.08 26.57
N GLY A 199 11.82 -29.79 26.82
CA GLY A 199 10.48 -29.17 26.91
C GLY A 199 10.43 -28.07 27.98
N SER A 200 11.02 -28.29 29.15
CA SER A 200 11.08 -27.28 30.23
C SER A 200 11.99 -26.10 29.91
N ARG A 201 13.02 -26.30 29.07
CA ARG A 201 13.89 -25.20 28.60
C ARG A 201 13.16 -24.32 27.60
N ILE A 202 12.43 -24.92 26.65
CA ILE A 202 11.58 -24.19 25.70
C ILE A 202 10.47 -23.45 26.45
N ASP A 203 9.83 -24.12 27.41
CA ASP A 203 8.79 -23.50 28.26
C ASP A 203 9.27 -22.21 28.95
N ALA A 204 10.52 -22.20 29.42
CA ALA A 204 11.12 -21.03 30.06
C ALA A 204 11.46 -19.90 29.08
N ILE A 205 11.52 -20.18 27.77
CA ILE A 205 11.74 -19.18 26.71
C ILE A 205 10.39 -18.62 26.25
N VAL A 206 9.41 -19.48 25.96
CA VAL A 206 8.11 -19.06 25.43
C VAL A 206 7.22 -18.42 26.50
N GLY A 207 7.30 -18.89 27.75
CA GLY A 207 6.46 -18.39 28.84
C GLY A 207 4.96 -18.50 28.55
N ASP A 208 4.24 -17.38 28.67
CA ASP A 208 2.79 -17.29 28.43
C ASP A 208 2.46 -16.74 27.01
N THR A 209 3.44 -16.75 26.09
CA THR A 209 3.29 -16.24 24.73
C THR A 209 3.70 -17.27 23.68
N ALA A 210 3.71 -16.86 22.42
CA ALA A 210 4.28 -17.59 21.30
C ALA A 210 5.51 -16.83 20.77
N VAL A 211 6.51 -17.58 20.33
CA VAL A 211 7.75 -17.03 19.75
C VAL A 211 8.06 -17.75 18.45
N PRO A 212 8.74 -17.11 17.48
CA PRO A 212 9.24 -17.81 16.30
C PRO A 212 10.13 -18.99 16.68
N VAL A 213 10.00 -20.10 15.96
CA VAL A 213 10.74 -21.34 16.23
C VAL A 213 12.24 -21.09 16.11
N GLY A 214 12.69 -20.36 15.09
CA GLY A 214 14.08 -19.95 14.90
C GLY A 214 14.61 -19.17 16.10
N THR A 215 13.88 -18.17 16.57
CA THR A 215 14.26 -17.39 17.78
C THR A 215 14.37 -18.26 19.02
N ALA A 216 13.43 -19.21 19.24
CA ALA A 216 13.51 -20.13 20.36
C ALA A 216 14.75 -21.04 20.28
N VAL A 217 15.07 -21.52 19.09
CA VAL A 217 16.27 -22.33 18.83
C VAL A 217 17.54 -21.54 19.07
N HIS A 218 17.62 -20.30 18.58
CA HIS A 218 18.79 -19.45 18.80
C HIS A 218 18.99 -19.17 20.31
N GLU A 219 17.92 -18.92 21.05
CA GLU A 219 17.99 -18.71 22.50
C GLU A 219 18.40 -20.00 23.26
N LEU A 220 17.95 -21.17 22.80
CA LEU A 220 18.43 -22.45 23.34
C LEU A 220 19.92 -22.64 23.12
N LEU A 221 20.41 -22.36 21.90
CA LEU A 221 21.83 -22.47 21.54
C LEU A 221 22.71 -21.48 22.30
N ALA A 222 22.21 -20.27 22.53
CA ALA A 222 22.88 -19.26 23.34
C ALA A 222 23.07 -19.72 24.80
N ARG A 223 22.16 -20.56 25.32
CA ARG A 223 22.23 -21.13 26.68
C ARG A 223 22.99 -22.46 26.74
N ASP A 224 22.96 -23.24 25.67
CA ASP A 224 23.58 -24.57 25.56
C ASP A 224 24.17 -24.76 24.15
N SER A 225 25.46 -24.39 24.03
CA SER A 225 26.22 -24.48 22.79
C SER A 225 26.56 -25.91 22.36
N GLU A 226 26.05 -26.97 23.01
CA GLU A 226 26.23 -28.35 22.54
C GLU A 226 24.94 -28.90 21.92
N LEU A 227 23.80 -28.21 22.11
CA LEU A 227 22.53 -28.62 21.54
C LEU A 227 22.63 -28.61 20.00
N PHE A 228 21.96 -29.56 19.35
CA PHE A 228 22.01 -29.78 17.89
C PHE A 228 23.39 -30.09 17.29
N ALA A 229 24.46 -30.27 18.08
CA ALA A 229 25.74 -30.78 17.55
C ALA A 229 25.60 -32.24 17.07
N GLU A 230 24.83 -33.03 17.82
CA GLU A 230 24.27 -34.30 17.37
C GLU A 230 22.88 -34.06 16.76
N PRO A 231 22.55 -34.66 15.60
CA PRO A 231 21.25 -34.48 14.96
C PRO A 231 20.12 -34.94 15.87
N LEU A 232 19.13 -34.07 16.12
CA LEU A 232 17.89 -34.43 16.81
C LEU A 232 16.80 -34.79 15.79
N ALA A 233 15.60 -35.15 16.25
CA ALA A 233 14.47 -35.31 15.35
C ALA A 233 14.09 -33.93 14.75
N PRO A 234 13.41 -33.89 13.58
CA PRO A 234 12.90 -32.64 13.02
C PRO A 234 12.11 -31.85 14.07
N LEU A 235 12.25 -30.53 14.09
CA LEU A 235 11.60 -29.66 15.10
C LEU A 235 10.07 -29.80 15.07
N SER A 236 9.50 -29.97 13.88
CA SER A 236 8.09 -30.29 13.63
C SER A 236 7.62 -31.57 14.34
N GLU A 237 8.52 -32.54 14.55
CA GLU A 237 8.27 -33.78 15.30
C GLU A 237 8.66 -33.67 16.78
N LEU A 238 9.76 -32.96 17.05
CA LEU A 238 10.38 -32.85 18.37
C LEU A 238 9.58 -31.96 19.31
N LEU A 239 9.09 -30.81 18.84
CA LEU A 239 8.35 -29.83 19.65
C LEU A 239 7.05 -30.44 20.21
N PRO A 240 6.19 -31.13 19.41
CA PRO A 240 5.06 -31.86 19.96
C PRO A 240 5.46 -32.97 20.94
N ALA A 241 6.55 -33.70 20.65
CA ALA A 241 7.00 -34.81 21.49
C ALA A 241 7.45 -34.36 22.89
N VAL A 242 7.90 -33.11 23.04
CA VAL A 242 8.29 -32.52 24.33
C VAL A 242 7.19 -31.66 24.97
N GLY A 243 5.96 -31.68 24.41
CA GLY A 243 4.78 -31.04 24.99
C GLY A 243 4.51 -29.60 24.55
N MET A 244 5.17 -29.13 23.50
CA MET A 244 4.91 -27.82 22.91
C MET A 244 3.86 -27.92 21.79
N ALA A 245 3.15 -26.82 21.54
CA ALA A 245 2.36 -26.64 20.34
C ALA A 245 3.13 -25.80 19.33
N VAL A 246 2.85 -26.06 18.06
CA VAL A 246 3.42 -25.36 16.92
C VAL A 246 2.25 -24.87 16.06
N GLY A 247 2.29 -23.62 15.61
CA GLY A 247 1.31 -23.03 14.71
C GLY A 247 2.01 -22.13 13.70
N GLU A 248 1.97 -22.51 12.41
CA GLU A 248 2.86 -21.98 11.36
C GLU A 248 4.32 -22.07 11.82
N GLU A 249 5.00 -20.94 12.02
CA GLU A 249 6.40 -20.83 12.44
C GLU A 249 6.55 -20.43 13.91
N LEU A 250 5.46 -20.46 14.68
CA LEU A 250 5.45 -20.10 16.09
C LEU A 250 5.41 -21.34 17.00
N VAL A 251 6.15 -21.29 18.09
CA VAL A 251 6.12 -22.29 19.18
C VAL A 251 5.54 -21.68 20.44
N ALA A 252 4.63 -22.42 21.10
CA ALA A 252 4.00 -22.03 22.35
C ALA A 252 3.66 -23.26 23.21
N ARG A 253 3.12 -23.04 24.41
CA ARG A 253 2.61 -24.12 25.27
C ARG A 253 1.44 -24.85 24.60
N ALA A 254 1.27 -26.14 24.92
CA ALA A 254 0.11 -26.89 24.48
C ALA A 254 -1.22 -26.20 24.90
N GLY A 255 -2.12 -26.00 23.94
CA GLY A 255 -3.40 -25.33 24.14
C GLY A 255 -3.36 -23.80 23.98
N PHE A 256 -2.25 -23.23 23.50
CA PHE A 256 -2.15 -21.82 23.14
C PHE A 256 -3.06 -21.47 21.95
N ASP A 257 -3.64 -20.28 21.97
CA ASP A 257 -4.50 -19.76 20.89
C ASP A 257 -3.66 -18.89 19.94
N PHE A 258 -3.11 -19.52 18.90
CA PHE A 258 -2.33 -18.82 17.88
C PHE A 258 -3.17 -17.82 17.07
N GLY A 259 -4.46 -18.10 16.86
CA GLY A 259 -5.35 -17.22 16.13
C GLY A 259 -5.54 -15.88 16.84
N GLU A 260 -5.92 -15.92 18.12
CA GLU A 260 -6.05 -14.70 18.93
C GLU A 260 -4.70 -13.99 19.10
N PHE A 261 -3.58 -14.73 19.21
CA PHE A 261 -2.26 -14.10 19.29
C PHE A 261 -1.89 -13.32 18.02
N ARG A 262 -2.13 -13.88 16.83
CA ARG A 262 -1.91 -13.17 15.55
C ARG A 262 -2.78 -11.94 15.45
N LYS A 263 -4.06 -12.03 15.83
CA LYS A 263 -4.96 -10.87 15.87
C LYS A 263 -4.44 -9.76 16.78
N LEU A 264 -3.99 -10.10 17.99
CA LEU A 264 -3.42 -9.13 18.92
C LEU A 264 -2.16 -8.46 18.34
N LYS A 265 -1.29 -9.22 17.67
CA LYS A 265 -0.10 -8.69 17.01
C LYS A 265 -0.43 -7.75 15.85
N ALA A 266 -1.37 -8.15 14.99
CA ALA A 266 -1.87 -7.30 13.91
C ALA A 266 -2.48 -5.99 14.47
N ALA A 267 -3.29 -6.09 15.53
CA ALA A 267 -3.87 -4.91 16.18
C ALA A 267 -2.81 -3.99 16.79
N THR A 268 -1.71 -4.53 17.35
CA THR A 268 -0.59 -3.69 17.82
C THR A 268 0.06 -2.94 16.67
N ILE A 269 0.37 -3.61 15.56
CA ILE A 269 0.99 -2.99 14.38
C ILE A 269 0.09 -1.89 13.82
N ILE A 270 -1.21 -2.18 13.66
CA ILE A 270 -2.20 -1.22 13.19
C ILE A 270 -2.33 -0.02 14.14
N ALA A 271 -2.38 -0.27 15.45
CA ALA A 271 -2.45 0.80 16.45
C ALA A 271 -1.24 1.74 16.39
N GLU A 272 -0.03 1.19 16.23
CA GLU A 272 1.20 1.97 16.14
C GLU A 272 1.30 2.74 14.82
N HIS A 273 1.06 2.06 13.69
CA HIS A 273 1.18 2.66 12.35
C HIS A 273 0.15 3.78 12.13
N TYR A 274 -1.11 3.53 12.47
CA TYR A 274 -2.20 4.48 12.25
C TYR A 274 -2.51 5.35 13.46
N GLN A 275 -1.75 5.23 14.56
CA GLN A 275 -1.97 5.98 15.81
C GLN A 275 -3.38 5.80 16.40
N LEU A 276 -3.99 4.63 16.18
CA LEU A 276 -5.28 4.27 16.78
C LEU A 276 -5.11 3.83 18.23
N ASP A 277 -6.18 3.95 19.03
CA ASP A 277 -6.19 3.20 20.27
C ASP A 277 -6.25 1.69 20.00
N PHE A 278 -5.73 0.88 20.93
CA PHE A 278 -5.68 -0.57 20.72
C PHE A 278 -7.05 -1.20 20.53
N ALA A 279 -8.12 -0.63 21.11
CA ALA A 279 -9.46 -1.19 21.00
C ALA A 279 -10.10 -0.89 19.63
N GLU A 280 -9.78 0.24 19.03
CA GLU A 280 -10.09 0.59 17.65
C GLU A 280 -9.33 -0.32 16.67
N ALA A 281 -8.03 -0.50 16.86
CA ALA A 281 -7.23 -1.40 16.03
C ALA A 281 -7.66 -2.87 16.13
N ASP A 282 -8.01 -3.35 17.34
CA ASP A 282 -8.60 -4.69 17.53
C ASP A 282 -9.93 -4.85 16.78
N ALA A 283 -10.73 -3.78 16.68
CA ALA A 283 -11.97 -3.80 15.89
C ALA A 283 -11.74 -3.80 14.38
N VAL A 284 -10.65 -3.19 13.91
CA VAL A 284 -10.21 -3.28 12.51
C VAL A 284 -9.87 -4.73 12.16
N VAL A 285 -9.01 -5.38 12.95
CA VAL A 285 -8.62 -6.79 12.75
C VAL A 285 -9.83 -7.73 12.85
N GLU A 286 -10.75 -7.45 13.77
CA GLU A 286 -11.98 -8.23 13.86
C GLU A 286 -12.87 -8.02 12.63
N PHE A 287 -12.90 -6.82 12.04
CA PHE A 287 -13.60 -6.60 10.77
C PHE A 287 -12.95 -7.35 9.60
N GLU A 288 -11.62 -7.40 9.51
CA GLU A 288 -10.90 -8.23 8.52
C GLU A 288 -11.29 -9.70 8.64
N SER A 289 -11.38 -10.22 9.87
CA SER A 289 -11.87 -11.58 10.10
C SER A 289 -13.30 -11.81 9.58
N LEU A 290 -14.16 -10.77 9.59
CA LEU A 290 -15.49 -10.85 8.98
C LEU A 290 -15.42 -10.86 7.45
N VAL A 291 -14.43 -10.19 6.85
CA VAL A 291 -14.19 -10.22 5.40
C VAL A 291 -13.74 -11.62 4.97
N ASP A 292 -12.83 -12.25 5.72
CA ASP A 292 -12.40 -13.63 5.46
C ASP A 292 -13.58 -14.61 5.53
N LEU A 293 -14.40 -14.51 6.58
CA LEU A 293 -15.62 -15.31 6.70
C LEU A 293 -16.64 -15.04 5.58
N ALA A 294 -16.68 -13.81 5.06
CA ALA A 294 -17.51 -13.49 3.89
C ALA A 294 -16.97 -14.17 2.62
N ALA A 295 -15.65 -14.27 2.46
CA ALA A 295 -14.99 -14.97 1.36
C ALA A 295 -15.24 -16.48 1.39
N GLU A 296 -15.30 -17.08 2.59
CA GLU A 296 -15.68 -18.49 2.77
C GLU A 296 -17.14 -18.79 2.34
N GLY A 297 -17.99 -17.76 2.28
CA GLY A 297 -19.37 -17.88 1.80
C GLY A 297 -20.34 -18.55 2.79
N ASP A 298 -20.09 -18.45 4.10
CA ASP A 298 -21.01 -18.91 5.16
C ASP A 298 -21.67 -17.74 5.92
N PRO A 299 -22.89 -17.31 5.52
CA PRO A 299 -23.60 -16.23 6.20
C PRO A 299 -24.01 -16.53 7.64
N ALA A 300 -24.08 -17.81 8.04
CA ALA A 300 -24.41 -18.19 9.40
C ALA A 300 -23.20 -18.01 10.32
N ALA A 301 -22.02 -18.47 9.89
CA ALA A 301 -20.76 -18.25 10.59
C ALA A 301 -20.47 -16.75 10.75
N LEU A 302 -20.64 -15.96 9.68
CA LEU A 302 -20.50 -14.50 9.72
C LEU A 302 -21.46 -13.85 10.74
N ALA A 303 -22.72 -14.28 10.78
CA ALA A 303 -23.70 -13.75 11.74
C ALA A 303 -23.38 -14.16 13.19
N GLU A 304 -22.84 -15.35 13.40
CA GLU A 304 -22.38 -15.84 14.70
C GLU A 304 -21.17 -15.04 15.19
N ALA A 305 -20.18 -14.79 14.31
CA ALA A 305 -19.01 -13.98 14.62
C ALA A 305 -19.39 -12.54 15.03
N ILE A 306 -20.27 -11.88 14.27
CA ILE A 306 -20.77 -10.54 14.62
C ILE A 306 -21.43 -10.52 16.01
N ALA A 307 -22.18 -11.58 16.35
CA ALA A 307 -22.82 -11.68 17.65
C ALA A 307 -21.82 -11.96 18.79
N ALA A 308 -20.84 -12.82 18.54
CA ALA A 308 -19.81 -13.21 19.50
C ALA A 308 -18.86 -12.05 19.84
N HIS A 309 -18.51 -11.22 18.85
CA HIS A 309 -17.53 -10.14 19.00
C HIS A 309 -18.17 -8.75 19.01
N SER A 310 -19.45 -8.64 19.38
CA SER A 310 -20.20 -7.38 19.39
C SER A 310 -19.54 -6.28 20.24
N ASP A 311 -18.85 -6.62 21.32
CA ASP A 311 -18.18 -5.62 22.16
C ASP A 311 -16.92 -5.06 21.47
N ARG A 312 -16.10 -5.92 20.84
CA ARG A 312 -14.92 -5.51 20.05
C ARG A 312 -15.33 -4.66 18.85
N LEU A 313 -16.27 -5.16 18.04
CA LEU A 313 -16.79 -4.48 16.86
C LEU A 313 -17.45 -3.12 17.17
N SER A 314 -17.86 -2.87 18.42
CA SER A 314 -18.39 -1.56 18.82
C SER A 314 -17.34 -0.45 18.75
N ASN A 315 -16.04 -0.78 18.75
CA ASN A 315 -14.95 0.19 18.67
C ASN A 315 -14.65 0.65 17.24
N LEU A 316 -15.15 -0.05 16.22
CA LEU A 316 -15.13 0.40 14.81
C LEU A 316 -16.01 1.65 14.56
N ALA A 317 -16.59 2.24 15.60
CA ALA A 317 -17.43 3.43 15.49
C ALA A 317 -16.63 4.72 15.21
N GLY A 318 -15.32 4.72 15.47
CA GLY A 318 -14.44 5.83 15.15
C GLY A 318 -14.25 5.95 13.63
N GLU A 319 -14.24 7.18 13.12
CA GLU A 319 -14.09 7.45 11.69
C GLU A 319 -12.72 7.00 11.18
N GLN A 320 -11.64 7.29 11.92
CA GLN A 320 -10.30 6.82 11.58
C GLN A 320 -10.21 5.28 11.57
N ALA A 321 -10.80 4.60 12.57
CA ALA A 321 -10.85 3.14 12.60
C ALA A 321 -11.60 2.55 11.40
N ALA A 322 -12.71 3.18 10.98
CA ALA A 322 -13.45 2.75 9.79
C ALA A 322 -12.62 2.94 8.51
N ALA A 323 -11.94 4.08 8.36
CA ALA A 323 -11.07 4.34 7.22
C ALA A 323 -9.92 3.31 7.12
N VAL A 324 -9.25 3.04 8.24
CA VAL A 324 -8.18 2.03 8.32
C VAL A 324 -8.72 0.63 8.02
N ALA A 325 -9.93 0.29 8.47
CA ALA A 325 -10.55 -0.99 8.12
C ALA A 325 -10.85 -1.15 6.63
N LEU A 326 -11.19 -0.08 5.92
CA LEU A 326 -11.33 -0.13 4.47
C LEU A 326 -9.97 -0.33 3.78
N GLU A 327 -8.97 0.44 4.20
CA GLU A 327 -7.62 0.40 3.64
C GLU A 327 -6.98 -0.98 3.84
N SER A 328 -6.96 -1.49 5.07
CA SER A 328 -6.37 -2.79 5.39
C SER A 328 -7.08 -3.94 4.68
N ALA A 329 -8.42 -3.91 4.63
CA ALA A 329 -9.18 -4.92 3.89
C ALA A 329 -8.96 -4.86 2.38
N SER A 330 -8.56 -3.71 1.82
CA SER A 330 -8.27 -3.55 0.39
C SER A 330 -6.92 -4.10 -0.05
N LEU A 331 -5.96 -4.26 0.88
CA LEU A 331 -4.64 -4.82 0.58
C LEU A 331 -4.70 -6.31 0.21
N TYR A 332 -5.66 -7.04 0.76
CA TYR A 332 -5.74 -8.50 0.65
C TYR A 332 -7.11 -9.02 0.17
N GLY A 333 -8.14 -8.16 0.12
CA GLY A 333 -9.53 -8.57 -0.06
C GLY A 333 -10.20 -8.04 -1.31
N ASP A 334 -11.05 -8.86 -1.91
CA ASP A 334 -12.02 -8.42 -2.92
C ASP A 334 -13.07 -7.52 -2.27
N PHE A 335 -13.32 -6.34 -2.86
CA PHE A 335 -14.33 -5.39 -2.37
C PHE A 335 -15.74 -5.99 -2.26
N GLU A 336 -16.05 -7.06 -2.99
CA GLU A 336 -17.31 -7.79 -2.81
C GLU A 336 -17.41 -8.42 -1.42
N TYR A 337 -16.33 -8.98 -0.88
CA TYR A 337 -16.31 -9.55 0.47
C TYR A 337 -16.36 -8.46 1.55
N VAL A 338 -15.65 -7.34 1.33
CA VAL A 338 -15.75 -6.14 2.19
C VAL A 338 -17.20 -5.66 2.25
N ARG A 339 -17.87 -5.56 1.09
CA ARG A 339 -19.27 -5.15 1.00
C ARG A 339 -20.20 -6.12 1.73
N VAL A 340 -20.00 -7.43 1.58
CA VAL A 340 -20.81 -8.46 2.28
C VAL A 340 -20.64 -8.39 3.79
N ALA A 341 -19.40 -8.28 4.29
CA ALA A 341 -19.10 -8.16 5.71
C ALA A 341 -19.70 -6.88 6.31
N ALA A 342 -19.48 -5.72 5.66
CA ALA A 342 -20.02 -4.43 6.07
C ALA A 342 -21.57 -4.40 6.06
N LEU A 343 -22.19 -5.03 5.05
CA LEU A 343 -23.65 -5.16 4.99
C LEU A 343 -24.21 -6.07 6.10
N ALA A 344 -23.50 -7.14 6.45
CA ALA A 344 -23.88 -7.98 7.57
C ALA A 344 -23.76 -7.22 8.90
N LEU A 345 -22.67 -6.47 9.07
CA LEU A 345 -22.39 -5.67 10.26
C LEU A 345 -23.39 -4.52 10.44
N SER A 346 -23.74 -3.79 9.37
CA SER A 346 -24.74 -2.70 9.46
C SER A 346 -26.12 -3.19 9.91
N ARG A 347 -26.49 -4.43 9.53
CA ARG A 347 -27.79 -5.04 9.86
C ARG A 347 -27.81 -5.66 11.26
N ARG A 348 -26.76 -6.38 11.63
CA ARG A 348 -26.71 -7.27 12.82
C ARG A 348 -25.80 -6.76 13.92
N GLY A 349 -24.83 -5.93 13.58
CA GLY A 349 -23.84 -5.39 14.49
C GLY A 349 -24.40 -4.43 15.54
N PRO A 350 -23.57 -4.11 16.54
CA PRO A 350 -23.91 -3.20 17.61
C PRO A 350 -24.25 -1.83 17.04
N ARG A 351 -25.25 -1.16 17.63
CA ARG A 351 -25.76 0.13 17.13
C ARG A 351 -24.66 1.18 16.96
N ARG A 352 -23.64 1.15 17.82
CA ARG A 352 -22.53 2.12 17.83
C ARG A 352 -21.70 2.09 16.55
N CYS A 353 -21.40 0.91 15.99
CA CYS A 353 -20.59 0.77 14.77
C CYS A 353 -21.39 0.88 13.47
N ARG A 354 -22.73 0.99 13.52
CA ARG A 354 -23.56 0.95 12.32
C ARG A 354 -23.30 2.10 11.33
N PRO A 355 -23.02 3.35 11.75
CA PRO A 355 -22.62 4.40 10.80
C PRO A 355 -21.39 3.99 10.00
N ALA A 356 -20.32 3.53 10.68
CA ALA A 356 -19.11 3.02 10.05
C ALA A 356 -19.38 1.81 9.14
N ALA A 357 -20.18 0.84 9.58
CA ALA A 357 -20.54 -0.32 8.77
C ALA A 357 -21.34 0.06 7.51
N HIS A 358 -22.22 1.06 7.60
CA HIS A 358 -22.89 1.61 6.43
C HIS A 358 -21.91 2.34 5.52
N TRP A 359 -21.01 3.15 6.06
CA TRP A 359 -19.98 3.82 5.27
C TRP A 359 -19.05 2.83 4.56
N LEU A 360 -18.54 1.81 5.24
CA LEU A 360 -17.73 0.72 4.66
C LEU A 360 -18.46 0.01 3.50
N ALA A 361 -19.75 -0.30 3.69
CA ALA A 361 -20.57 -0.89 2.64
C ALA A 361 -20.74 0.06 1.44
N GLY A 362 -20.83 1.37 1.72
CA GLY A 362 -20.90 2.41 0.69
C GLY A 362 -19.61 2.52 -0.11
N ALA A 363 -18.47 2.61 0.58
CA ALA A 363 -17.15 2.71 -0.04
C ALA A 363 -16.83 1.48 -0.90
N ALA A 364 -17.11 0.27 -0.39
CA ALA A 364 -16.94 -0.96 -1.16
C ALA A 364 -17.88 -1.00 -2.39
N ALA A 365 -19.15 -0.59 -2.24
CA ALA A 365 -20.07 -0.51 -3.38
C ALA A 365 -19.61 0.51 -4.42
N ASP A 366 -19.01 1.62 -4.01
CA ASP A 366 -18.49 2.61 -4.94
C ASP A 366 -17.31 2.07 -5.76
N ARG A 367 -16.37 1.37 -5.11
CA ARG A 367 -15.24 0.67 -5.75
C ARG A 367 -15.70 -0.38 -6.75
N LEU A 368 -16.78 -1.09 -6.47
CA LEU A 368 -17.41 -2.04 -7.40
C LEU A 368 -18.22 -1.37 -8.55
N GLY A 369 -18.18 -0.03 -8.66
CA GLY A 369 -18.89 0.70 -9.71
C GLY A 369 -20.40 0.77 -9.48
N HIS A 370 -20.85 0.82 -8.22
CA HIS A 370 -22.26 0.92 -7.83
C HIS A 370 -22.58 2.23 -7.05
N PRO A 371 -22.33 3.43 -7.61
CA PRO A 371 -22.55 4.72 -6.96
C PRO A 371 -23.94 4.90 -6.32
N GLU A 372 -25.05 4.50 -6.97
CA GLU A 372 -26.36 4.70 -6.33
C GLU A 372 -26.57 3.77 -5.14
N GLU A 373 -25.87 2.63 -5.06
CA GLU A 373 -25.83 1.80 -3.85
C GLU A 373 -24.98 2.45 -2.77
N ALA A 374 -23.81 2.95 -3.14
CA ALA A 374 -22.93 3.69 -2.24
C ALA A 374 -23.64 4.88 -1.58
N GLU A 375 -24.28 5.74 -2.38
CA GLU A 375 -25.00 6.91 -1.88
C GLU A 375 -26.10 6.54 -0.87
N ARG A 376 -26.87 5.47 -1.14
CA ARG A 376 -27.90 5.00 -0.19
C ARG A 376 -27.28 4.57 1.13
N HIS A 377 -26.12 3.93 1.09
CA HIS A 377 -25.43 3.50 2.29
C HIS A 377 -24.89 4.68 3.10
N TYR A 378 -24.33 5.70 2.46
CA TYR A 378 -23.96 6.92 3.17
C TYR A 378 -25.18 7.65 3.76
N GLU A 379 -26.32 7.68 3.05
CA GLU A 379 -27.58 8.21 3.60
C GLU A 379 -28.06 7.40 4.81
N ASP A 380 -27.96 6.06 4.77
CA ASP A 380 -28.29 5.17 5.89
C ASP A 380 -27.37 5.39 7.09
N ALA A 381 -26.07 5.66 6.87
CA ALA A 381 -25.14 6.04 7.93
C ALA A 381 -25.63 7.31 8.66
N LEU A 382 -26.03 8.34 7.91
CA LEU A 382 -26.56 9.59 8.45
C LEU A 382 -27.94 9.47 9.12
N LEU A 383 -28.72 8.44 8.78
CA LEU A 383 -29.95 8.12 9.52
C LEU A 383 -29.67 7.56 10.92
N VAL A 384 -28.53 6.90 11.10
CA VAL A 384 -28.09 6.37 12.40
C VAL A 384 -27.37 7.44 13.21
N ASP A 385 -26.42 8.13 12.58
CA ASP A 385 -25.67 9.24 13.15
C ASP A 385 -25.52 10.39 12.15
N ALA A 386 -26.26 11.47 12.38
CA ALA A 386 -26.29 12.63 11.50
C ALA A 386 -24.99 13.44 11.48
N GLY A 387 -24.03 13.14 12.37
CA GLY A 387 -22.74 13.81 12.47
C GLY A 387 -21.56 12.96 11.97
N PHE A 388 -21.80 11.77 11.39
CA PHE A 388 -20.72 10.91 10.91
C PHE A 388 -20.02 11.54 9.69
N GLY A 389 -18.83 12.11 9.92
CA GLY A 389 -18.07 12.97 9.01
C GLY A 389 -17.76 12.32 7.68
N LEU A 390 -17.19 11.11 7.70
CA LEU A 390 -16.91 10.34 6.49
C LEU A 390 -18.12 10.22 5.54
N ALA A 391 -19.33 9.97 6.07
CA ALA A 391 -20.53 9.89 5.24
C ALA A 391 -21.04 11.26 4.78
N LEU A 392 -20.77 12.33 5.53
CA LEU A 392 -21.09 13.70 5.11
C LEU A 392 -20.25 14.13 3.91
N GLU A 393 -18.95 13.84 3.96
CA GLU A 393 -17.99 14.20 2.92
C GLU A 393 -18.28 13.44 1.63
N GLU A 394 -18.44 12.12 1.71
CA GLU A 394 -18.85 11.27 0.58
C GLU A 394 -20.16 11.78 -0.06
N LEU A 395 -21.19 12.06 0.73
CA LEU A 395 -22.44 12.60 0.19
C LEU A 395 -22.27 14.00 -0.42
N ALA A 396 -21.31 14.80 0.05
CA ALA A 396 -21.00 16.10 -0.53
C ALA A 396 -20.36 15.95 -1.91
N GLU A 397 -19.49 14.97 -2.09
CA GLU A 397 -18.91 14.61 -3.39
C GLU A 397 -19.98 14.15 -4.38
N PHE A 398 -20.87 13.25 -3.96
CA PHE A 398 -21.98 12.78 -4.81
C PHE A 398 -22.99 13.89 -5.16
N ALA A 399 -23.20 14.85 -4.24
CA ALA A 399 -23.99 16.05 -4.53
C ALA A 399 -23.26 16.97 -5.52
N SER A 400 -21.95 17.11 -5.35
CA SER A 400 -21.07 17.84 -6.25
C SER A 400 -21.11 17.25 -7.65
N ASP A 401 -20.94 15.94 -7.81
CA ASP A 401 -21.03 15.20 -9.08
C ASP A 401 -22.29 15.55 -9.84
N ARG A 402 -23.44 15.62 -9.16
CA ARG A 402 -24.74 15.98 -9.74
C ARG A 402 -24.94 17.45 -10.04
N GLY A 403 -23.96 18.30 -9.71
CA GLY A 403 -24.04 19.74 -9.89
C GLY A 403 -24.90 20.45 -8.83
N ASP A 404 -25.13 19.84 -7.65
CA ASP A 404 -25.89 20.41 -6.54
C ASP A 404 -24.95 21.02 -5.50
N ALA A 405 -24.46 22.24 -5.80
CA ALA A 405 -23.51 22.93 -4.94
C ALA A 405 -24.08 23.29 -3.56
N GLU A 406 -25.39 23.60 -3.47
CA GLU A 406 -26.03 23.94 -2.20
C GLU A 406 -26.11 22.72 -1.27
N ARG A 407 -26.46 21.53 -1.81
CA ARG A 407 -26.45 20.30 -1.00
C ARG A 407 -25.04 19.92 -0.58
N ALA A 408 -24.06 20.01 -1.48
CA ALA A 408 -22.66 19.69 -1.16
C ALA A 408 -22.13 20.58 -0.03
N LEU A 409 -22.30 21.90 -0.14
CA LEU A 409 -21.90 22.85 0.92
C LEU A 409 -22.62 22.58 2.24
N SER A 410 -23.92 22.30 2.20
CA SER A 410 -24.68 21.99 3.43
C SER A 410 -24.21 20.73 4.14
N LEU A 411 -23.60 19.78 3.42
CA LEU A 411 -23.02 18.57 3.98
C LEU A 411 -21.62 18.84 4.54
N LEU A 412 -20.76 19.52 3.78
CA LEU A 412 -19.44 19.94 4.23
C LEU A 412 -19.49 20.85 5.46
N ASP A 413 -20.44 21.79 5.53
CA ASP A 413 -20.65 22.65 6.71
C ASP A 413 -21.00 21.89 8.00
N ARG A 414 -21.36 20.61 7.89
CA ARG A 414 -21.65 19.72 9.02
C ARG A 414 -20.49 18.78 9.35
N SER A 415 -19.54 18.60 8.43
CA SER A 415 -18.30 17.85 8.71
C SER A 415 -17.36 18.73 9.54
N GLU A 416 -16.51 18.11 10.35
CA GLU A 416 -15.54 18.82 11.20
C GLU A 416 -14.56 19.64 10.34
N ASP A 417 -14.00 19.01 9.30
CA ASP A 417 -12.98 19.58 8.42
C ASP A 417 -13.54 19.97 7.04
N GLY A 418 -14.87 20.01 6.88
CA GLY A 418 -15.48 20.22 5.56
C GLY A 418 -15.16 21.55 4.88
N ARG A 419 -14.61 22.54 5.61
CA ARG A 419 -14.11 23.79 5.03
C ARG A 419 -12.72 23.68 4.40
N GLU A 420 -11.95 22.69 4.83
CA GLU A 420 -10.62 22.37 4.31
C GLU A 420 -10.71 21.43 3.10
N HIS A 421 -11.88 20.83 2.89
CA HIS A 421 -12.19 19.99 1.74
C HIS A 421 -11.93 20.71 0.40
N LEU A 422 -11.25 20.04 -0.53
CA LEU A 422 -10.80 20.60 -1.83
C LEU A 422 -11.92 21.28 -2.63
N LEU A 423 -13.15 20.78 -2.53
CA LEU A 423 -14.31 21.33 -3.24
C LEU A 423 -14.94 22.58 -2.59
N TYR A 424 -14.63 22.90 -1.34
CA TYR A 424 -15.43 23.88 -0.57
C TYR A 424 -15.48 25.26 -1.24
N ASP A 425 -14.32 25.82 -1.60
CA ASP A 425 -14.23 27.15 -2.21
C ASP A 425 -14.83 27.20 -3.62
N ILE A 426 -14.60 26.16 -4.43
CA ILE A 426 -15.18 26.12 -5.77
C ILE A 426 -16.71 26.05 -5.66
N LEU A 427 -17.27 25.25 -4.76
CA LEU A 427 -18.70 25.12 -4.52
C LEU A 427 -19.34 26.43 -4.05
N LEU A 428 -18.68 27.19 -3.16
CA LEU A 428 -19.13 28.54 -2.76
C LEU A 428 -19.31 29.46 -3.97
N SER A 429 -18.43 29.30 -4.96
CA SER A 429 -18.42 30.08 -6.19
C SER A 429 -19.47 29.61 -7.21
N MET A 430 -20.06 28.41 -7.02
CA MET A 430 -21.07 27.78 -7.89
C MET A 430 -22.51 27.94 -7.35
N ARG A 431 -22.69 28.57 -6.18
CA ARG A 431 -24.00 28.76 -5.56
C ARG A 431 -25.01 29.37 -6.52
N SER A 432 -26.23 28.85 -6.50
CA SER A 432 -27.31 29.36 -7.34
C SER A 432 -27.66 30.78 -6.94
N VAL A 433 -27.92 31.66 -7.91
CA VAL A 433 -28.43 33.00 -7.63
C VAL A 433 -29.85 32.88 -7.09
N ASP A 434 -30.10 33.47 -5.92
CA ASP A 434 -31.42 33.50 -5.31
C ASP A 434 -32.39 34.36 -6.13
N HIS A 435 -33.50 33.75 -6.55
CA HIS A 435 -34.64 34.40 -7.20
C HIS A 435 -35.87 34.36 -6.28
N PRO A 436 -35.91 35.17 -5.20
CA PRO A 436 -37.00 35.16 -4.21
C PRO A 436 -38.36 35.53 -4.80
N GLU A 437 -38.39 36.15 -5.98
CA GLU A 437 -39.58 36.47 -6.75
C GLU A 437 -40.22 35.27 -7.46
N LEU A 438 -39.51 34.14 -7.60
CA LEU A 438 -40.00 32.93 -8.28
C LEU A 438 -40.44 31.85 -7.29
N GLY A 439 -41.69 31.42 -7.41
CA GLY A 439 -42.19 30.23 -6.74
C GLY A 439 -41.63 28.93 -7.35
N ARG A 440 -41.50 27.88 -6.54
CA ARG A 440 -40.95 26.57 -6.94
C ARG A 440 -41.54 25.98 -8.24
N ASN A 441 -42.81 26.25 -8.55
CA ASN A 441 -43.48 25.74 -9.76
C ASN A 441 -43.59 26.76 -10.92
N ASP A 442 -43.06 27.98 -10.76
CA ASP A 442 -43.12 29.03 -11.79
C ASP A 442 -42.22 28.69 -12.98
N ARG A 443 -42.40 29.41 -14.09
CA ARG A 443 -41.50 29.28 -15.26
C ARG A 443 -40.14 29.83 -14.87
N CYS A 444 -39.09 29.09 -15.22
CA CYS A 444 -37.73 29.51 -14.90
C CYS A 444 -37.35 30.81 -15.63
N TRP A 445 -36.62 31.69 -14.95
CA TRP A 445 -36.16 32.98 -15.49
C TRP A 445 -35.20 32.84 -16.69
N CYS A 446 -34.45 31.74 -16.78
CA CYS A 446 -33.53 31.43 -17.89
C CYS A 446 -34.19 31.31 -19.29
N GLY A 447 -35.52 31.36 -19.38
CA GLY A 447 -36.23 31.27 -20.65
C GLY A 447 -36.41 29.85 -21.21
N SER A 448 -35.96 28.80 -20.51
CA SER A 448 -36.11 27.40 -20.94
C SER A 448 -37.56 26.91 -21.05
N GLY A 449 -38.51 27.65 -20.47
CA GLY A 449 -39.91 27.25 -20.36
C GLY A 449 -40.18 26.10 -19.38
N ARG A 450 -39.16 25.50 -18.74
CA ARG A 450 -39.33 24.48 -17.69
C ARG A 450 -39.76 25.12 -16.37
N LYS A 451 -40.30 24.31 -15.44
CA LYS A 451 -40.58 24.77 -14.06
C LYS A 451 -39.26 25.08 -13.35
N TYR A 452 -39.21 26.14 -12.54
CA TYR A 452 -38.00 26.59 -11.85
C TYR A 452 -37.32 25.45 -11.08
N LYS A 453 -38.09 24.65 -10.30
CA LYS A 453 -37.60 23.47 -9.59
C LYS A 453 -36.93 22.37 -10.42
N VAL A 454 -37.24 22.30 -11.71
CA VAL A 454 -36.70 21.30 -12.63
C VAL A 454 -35.51 21.87 -13.39
N CYS A 455 -35.41 23.20 -13.45
CA CYS A 455 -34.44 23.91 -14.27
C CYS A 455 -33.25 24.40 -13.44
N HIS A 456 -33.41 25.44 -12.62
CA HIS A 456 -32.29 26.13 -11.94
C HIS A 456 -32.40 26.19 -10.41
N LEU A 457 -33.47 25.67 -9.81
CA LEU A 457 -33.52 25.61 -8.34
C LEU A 457 -32.42 24.67 -7.84
N ASN A 458 -31.51 25.19 -7.01
CA ASN A 458 -30.33 24.50 -6.47
C ASN A 458 -29.34 24.00 -7.54
N LYS A 459 -29.40 24.50 -8.78
CA LYS A 459 -28.39 24.19 -9.80
C LYS A 459 -27.54 25.41 -10.06
N ALA A 460 -26.24 25.19 -10.24
CA ALA A 460 -25.31 26.22 -10.63
C ALA A 460 -25.78 26.88 -11.95
N ASP A 461 -25.85 28.21 -11.96
CA ASP A 461 -26.26 29.04 -13.11
C ASP A 461 -25.06 29.62 -13.88
N VAL A 462 -23.89 29.03 -13.65
CA VAL A 462 -22.63 29.45 -14.22
C VAL A 462 -22.34 28.68 -15.51
N GLY A 463 -21.83 29.41 -16.50
CA GLY A 463 -21.43 28.85 -17.79
C GLY A 463 -20.43 27.71 -17.66
N LEU A 464 -20.33 26.88 -18.70
CA LEU A 464 -19.42 25.73 -18.73
C LEU A 464 -17.96 26.16 -18.52
N GLU A 465 -17.59 27.38 -18.92
CA GLU A 465 -16.28 27.98 -18.71
C GLU A 465 -15.88 27.95 -17.23
N ARG A 466 -16.84 28.19 -16.32
CA ARG A 466 -16.57 28.23 -14.89
C ARG A 466 -16.77 26.86 -14.23
N ARG A 467 -17.74 26.07 -14.71
CA ARG A 467 -17.95 24.69 -14.24
C ARG A 467 -16.87 23.71 -14.68
N ALA A 468 -16.08 24.03 -15.72
CA ALA A 468 -14.95 23.22 -16.15
C ALA A 468 -13.97 22.96 -15.00
N LEU A 469 -13.55 24.01 -14.28
CA LEU A 469 -12.68 23.83 -13.11
C LEU A 469 -13.35 22.93 -12.04
N TRP A 470 -14.65 23.12 -11.78
CA TRP A 470 -15.37 22.27 -10.85
C TRP A 470 -15.40 20.80 -11.29
N LEU A 471 -15.65 20.54 -12.57
CA LEU A 471 -15.61 19.20 -13.16
C LEU A 471 -14.23 18.55 -13.03
N TYR A 472 -13.15 19.31 -13.26
CA TYR A 472 -11.79 18.83 -13.06
C TYR A 472 -11.52 18.48 -11.58
N LEU A 473 -11.98 19.32 -10.65
CA LEU A 473 -11.84 19.05 -9.22
C LEU A 473 -12.67 17.85 -8.75
N LYS A 474 -13.83 17.56 -9.36
CA LYS A 474 -14.58 16.30 -9.10
C LYS A 474 -13.72 15.09 -9.44
N ALA A 475 -13.09 15.07 -10.61
CA ALA A 475 -12.21 13.99 -11.01
C ALA A 475 -10.97 13.88 -10.10
N THR A 476 -10.45 15.03 -9.64
CA THR A 476 -9.33 15.07 -8.69
C THR A 476 -9.70 14.46 -7.33
N VAL A 477 -10.87 14.77 -6.79
CA VAL A 477 -11.36 14.16 -5.54
C VAL A 477 -11.64 12.67 -5.73
N PHE A 478 -12.21 12.28 -6.87
CA PHE A 478 -12.41 10.88 -7.20
C PHE A 478 -11.09 10.08 -7.24
N LEU A 479 -10.01 10.67 -7.74
CA LEU A 479 -8.69 10.03 -7.81
C LEU A 479 -8.21 9.54 -6.44
N SER A 480 -8.44 10.31 -5.38
CA SER A 480 -8.12 9.93 -3.99
C SER A 480 -8.85 8.68 -3.51
N HIS A 481 -9.94 8.30 -4.19
CA HIS A 481 -10.78 7.14 -3.89
C HIS A 481 -10.73 6.07 -5.00
N SER A 482 -9.83 6.22 -5.96
CA SER A 482 -9.70 5.31 -7.11
C SER A 482 -8.63 4.24 -6.84
N ASP A 483 -8.60 3.22 -7.70
CA ASP A 483 -7.54 2.21 -7.70
C ASP A 483 -6.21 2.78 -8.24
N ARG A 484 -6.22 4.03 -8.72
CA ARG A 484 -5.05 4.78 -9.22
C ARG A 484 -4.47 5.75 -8.20
N ARG A 485 -4.93 5.71 -6.94
CA ARG A 485 -4.43 6.59 -5.86
C ARG A 485 -2.91 6.43 -5.67
N GLU A 486 -2.41 5.20 -5.61
CA GLU A 486 -0.97 4.93 -5.38
C GLU A 486 -0.09 5.51 -6.50
N LEU A 487 -0.56 5.43 -7.76
CA LEU A 487 0.10 6.10 -8.87
C LEU A 487 0.13 7.62 -8.64
N ALA A 488 -0.99 8.24 -8.25
CA ALA A 488 -1.05 9.67 -7.97
C ALA A 488 -0.10 10.09 -6.83
N ASP A 489 -0.02 9.30 -5.76
CA ASP A 489 0.89 9.51 -4.64
C ASP A 489 2.36 9.40 -5.11
N THR A 490 2.70 8.39 -5.91
CA THR A 490 4.02 8.21 -6.53
C THR A 490 4.43 9.42 -7.38
N LEU A 491 3.55 9.85 -8.30
CA LEU A 491 3.82 11.01 -9.15
C LEU A 491 3.99 12.31 -8.34
N SER A 492 3.21 12.46 -7.28
CA SER A 492 3.29 13.63 -6.39
C SER A 492 4.60 13.62 -5.59
N GLY A 493 5.08 12.45 -5.16
CA GLY A 493 6.40 12.26 -4.55
C GLY A 493 7.52 12.74 -5.45
N ILE A 494 7.52 12.32 -6.72
CA ILE A 494 8.53 12.73 -7.73
C ILE A 494 8.57 14.26 -7.89
N VAL A 495 7.41 14.92 -7.90
CA VAL A 495 7.35 16.38 -7.99
C VAL A 495 7.82 17.05 -6.69
N SER A 496 7.57 16.45 -5.54
CA SER A 496 7.85 17.03 -4.21
C SER A 496 9.32 16.91 -3.80
N ASP A 497 9.97 15.78 -4.11
CA ASP A 497 11.36 15.51 -3.74
C ASP A 497 12.37 16.43 -4.46
N ASP A 498 12.01 16.96 -5.63
CA ASP A 498 12.85 17.85 -6.45
C ASP A 498 12.69 19.35 -6.12
N THR A 499 11.91 19.71 -5.08
CA THR A 499 11.51 21.11 -4.78
C THR A 499 12.56 22.00 -4.09
N ASN A 500 13.84 21.62 -4.12
CA ASN A 500 14.92 22.50 -3.62
C ASN A 500 15.17 23.73 -4.52
N GLU A 501 14.49 23.85 -5.67
CA GLU A 501 14.54 24.99 -6.58
C GLU A 501 13.22 25.74 -6.74
N THR A 502 13.32 27.02 -7.17
CA THR A 502 12.19 27.99 -7.20
C THR A 502 11.27 27.85 -8.43
N VAL A 503 11.53 26.91 -9.36
CA VAL A 503 10.81 26.75 -10.64
C VAL A 503 10.70 25.27 -11.03
N GLY A 504 9.75 24.54 -10.43
CA GLY A 504 9.39 23.16 -10.78
C GLY A 504 7.98 23.04 -11.41
N PRO A 505 7.48 21.82 -11.68
CA PRO A 505 6.10 21.60 -12.09
C PRO A 505 5.08 22.13 -11.07
N ASP A 506 3.92 22.58 -11.55
CA ASP A 506 2.77 22.88 -10.69
C ASP A 506 2.34 21.60 -9.93
N PRO A 507 1.97 21.66 -8.63
CA PRO A 507 1.46 20.49 -7.89
C PRO A 507 0.30 19.75 -8.61
N PHE A 508 -0.55 20.47 -9.35
CA PHE A 508 -1.62 19.84 -10.13
C PHE A 508 -1.14 19.06 -11.36
N PHE A 509 0.13 19.19 -11.77
CA PHE A 509 0.69 18.49 -12.92
C PHE A 509 0.77 16.97 -12.70
N ALA A 510 1.17 16.53 -11.51
CA ALA A 510 1.21 15.11 -11.14
C ALA A 510 -0.20 14.51 -11.15
N VAL A 511 -1.17 15.24 -10.59
CA VAL A 511 -2.60 14.86 -10.59
C VAL A 511 -3.13 14.75 -12.03
N ASP A 512 -2.84 15.70 -12.90
CA ASP A 512 -3.29 15.66 -14.31
C ASP A 512 -2.68 14.48 -15.07
N ALA A 513 -1.41 14.15 -14.81
CA ALA A 513 -0.77 12.98 -15.38
C ALA A 513 -1.43 11.67 -14.91
N ALA A 514 -1.75 11.55 -13.61
CA ALA A 514 -2.49 10.40 -13.09
C ALA A 514 -3.91 10.30 -13.70
N LEU A 515 -4.60 11.44 -13.87
CA LEU A 515 -5.93 11.49 -14.46
C LEU A 515 -5.92 11.03 -15.92
N PHE A 516 -5.04 11.57 -16.76
CA PHE A 516 -5.14 11.34 -18.21
C PHE A 516 -4.19 10.24 -18.71
N GLU A 517 -2.89 10.32 -18.40
CA GLU A 517 -1.93 9.30 -18.80
C GLU A 517 -2.02 8.04 -17.92
N GLY A 518 -2.42 8.19 -16.65
CA GLY A 518 -2.70 7.08 -15.72
C GLY A 518 -4.11 6.50 -15.84
N GLY A 519 -4.98 7.04 -16.71
CA GLY A 519 -6.31 6.50 -17.00
C GLY A 519 -7.40 6.73 -15.93
N ALA A 520 -7.10 7.42 -14.82
CA ALA A 520 -8.08 7.62 -13.75
C ALA A 520 -9.28 8.52 -14.16
N PHE A 521 -9.11 9.38 -15.18
CA PHE A 521 -10.20 10.18 -15.72
C PHE A 521 -11.20 9.35 -16.53
N GLU A 522 -10.73 8.31 -17.24
CA GLU A 522 -11.63 7.34 -17.89
C GLU A 522 -12.42 6.57 -16.84
N GLU A 523 -11.74 6.08 -15.79
CA GLU A 523 -12.38 5.40 -14.65
C GLU A 523 -13.43 6.29 -13.97
N PHE A 524 -13.13 7.57 -13.75
CA PHE A 524 -14.09 8.55 -13.23
C PHE A 524 -15.35 8.63 -14.10
N LEU A 525 -15.22 8.67 -15.43
CA LEU A 525 -16.38 8.72 -16.32
C LEU A 525 -17.16 7.41 -16.38
N GLU A 526 -16.49 6.27 -16.26
CA GLU A 526 -17.14 4.96 -16.19
C GLU A 526 -17.97 4.82 -14.90
N ARG A 527 -17.39 5.20 -13.76
CA ARG A 527 -18.03 5.05 -12.44
C ARG A 527 -19.03 6.17 -12.15
N ARG A 528 -18.62 7.43 -12.31
CA ARG A 528 -19.38 8.64 -11.92
C ARG A 528 -20.11 9.33 -13.06
N GLY A 529 -19.75 9.07 -14.32
CA GLY A 529 -20.25 9.85 -15.47
C GLY A 529 -21.78 9.91 -15.59
N ARG A 530 -22.50 8.88 -15.13
CA ARG A 530 -23.98 8.86 -15.09
C ARG A 530 -24.61 9.80 -14.07
N LEU A 531 -23.85 10.25 -13.07
CA LEU A 531 -24.30 11.23 -12.08
C LEU A 531 -24.15 12.67 -12.60
N LEU A 532 -23.21 12.89 -13.51
CA LEU A 532 -22.87 14.21 -14.01
C LEU A 532 -24.02 14.87 -14.81
N PRO A 533 -24.14 16.20 -14.76
CA PRO A 533 -24.93 16.95 -15.73
C PRO A 533 -24.58 16.57 -17.17
N GLU A 534 -25.58 16.50 -18.05
CA GLU A 534 -25.40 16.04 -19.45
C GLU A 534 -24.34 16.85 -20.23
N ASP A 535 -24.22 18.14 -19.94
CA ASP A 535 -23.25 19.03 -20.58
C ASP A 535 -21.84 18.89 -20.01
N GLU A 536 -21.69 18.65 -18.71
CA GLU A 536 -20.42 18.28 -18.08
C GLU A 536 -19.92 16.92 -18.55
N LEU A 537 -20.81 15.93 -18.70
CA LEU A 537 -20.43 14.63 -19.23
C LEU A 537 -19.96 14.72 -20.69
N ALA A 538 -20.62 15.56 -21.50
CA ALA A 538 -20.18 15.81 -22.88
C ALA A 538 -18.79 16.49 -22.89
N LEU A 539 -18.59 17.50 -22.06
CA LEU A 539 -17.32 18.21 -21.93
C LEU A 539 -16.19 17.27 -21.48
N ALA A 540 -16.44 16.42 -20.48
CA ALA A 540 -15.45 15.46 -20.00
C ALA A 540 -15.04 14.45 -21.08
N ARG A 541 -16.00 13.97 -21.88
CA ARG A 541 -15.70 13.08 -23.02
C ARG A 541 -14.84 13.77 -24.08
N ASP A 542 -15.06 15.06 -24.31
CA ASP A 542 -14.21 15.83 -25.22
C ASP A 542 -12.78 15.95 -24.67
N TRP A 543 -12.60 16.04 -23.35
CA TRP A 543 -11.28 16.10 -22.72
C TRP A 543 -10.45 14.84 -22.92
N LEU A 544 -11.07 13.66 -22.96
CA LEU A 544 -10.37 12.39 -23.25
C LEU A 544 -9.69 12.38 -24.63
N ALA A 545 -10.21 13.16 -25.59
CA ALA A 545 -9.62 13.26 -26.91
C ALA A 545 -8.48 14.31 -26.99
N VAL A 546 -8.30 15.12 -25.94
CA VAL A 546 -7.26 16.15 -25.90
C VAL A 546 -5.94 15.52 -25.48
N GLN A 547 -4.89 15.79 -26.24
CA GLN A 547 -3.52 15.37 -25.90
C GLN A 547 -2.73 16.54 -25.31
N ARG A 548 -1.84 16.24 -24.36
CA ARG A 548 -0.86 17.18 -23.80
C ARG A 548 0.12 17.62 -24.89
N SER A 549 0.56 18.88 -24.87
CA SER A 549 1.54 19.41 -25.82
C SER A 549 2.53 20.36 -25.15
N VAL A 550 3.55 20.77 -25.91
CA VAL A 550 4.48 21.84 -25.54
C VAL A 550 4.03 23.14 -26.18
N TYR A 551 3.89 24.17 -25.36
CA TYR A 551 3.39 25.48 -25.75
C TYR A 551 4.44 26.56 -25.53
N ALA A 552 4.50 27.52 -26.46
CA ALA A 552 5.27 28.75 -26.30
C ALA A 552 4.35 29.92 -25.98
N VAL A 553 4.67 30.69 -24.93
CA VAL A 553 3.90 31.88 -24.55
C VAL A 553 4.21 33.02 -25.52
N GLU A 554 3.20 33.46 -26.26
CA GLU A 554 3.33 34.58 -27.22
C GLU A 554 2.95 35.92 -26.59
N SER A 555 1.92 35.94 -25.74
CA SER A 555 1.51 37.15 -25.00
C SER A 555 0.75 36.81 -23.73
N VAL A 556 0.85 37.67 -22.72
CA VAL A 556 0.15 37.52 -21.42
C VAL A 556 -0.72 38.73 -21.13
N ARG A 557 -1.98 38.50 -20.76
CA ARG A 557 -3.01 39.52 -20.52
C ARG A 557 -3.84 39.17 -19.29
N GLY A 558 -3.31 39.46 -18.10
CA GLY A 558 -3.94 39.08 -16.84
C GLY A 558 -3.90 37.55 -16.68
N GLU A 559 -5.06 36.92 -16.47
CA GLU A 559 -5.20 35.45 -16.35
C GLU A 559 -5.29 34.74 -17.72
N ALA A 560 -5.42 35.50 -18.81
CA ALA A 560 -5.46 34.97 -20.16
C ALA A 560 -4.08 35.10 -20.82
N MET A 561 -3.71 34.10 -21.63
CA MET A 561 -2.49 34.11 -22.42
C MET A 561 -2.75 33.57 -23.82
N THR A 562 -1.97 34.06 -24.79
CA THR A 562 -1.93 33.48 -26.13
C THR A 562 -0.72 32.56 -26.21
N VAL A 563 -0.95 31.30 -26.54
CA VAL A 563 0.09 30.27 -26.57
C VAL A 563 0.10 29.59 -27.91
N ARG A 564 1.30 29.30 -28.44
CA ARG A 564 1.47 28.57 -29.69
C ARG A 564 1.85 27.13 -29.39
N ASP A 565 1.00 26.21 -29.83
CA ASP A 565 1.26 24.77 -29.79
C ASP A 565 2.41 24.44 -30.72
N LEU A 566 3.53 23.96 -30.18
CA LEU A 566 4.71 23.63 -30.97
C LEU A 566 4.55 22.34 -31.79
N ARG A 567 3.56 21.50 -31.47
CA ARG A 567 3.23 20.31 -32.25
C ARG A 567 2.49 20.68 -33.54
N THR A 568 1.49 21.55 -33.44
CA THR A 568 0.58 21.86 -34.56
C THR A 568 0.85 23.22 -35.22
N ASP A 569 1.71 24.05 -34.62
CA ASP A 569 2.00 25.44 -34.99
C ASP A 569 0.76 26.35 -34.99
N ARG A 570 -0.24 26.03 -34.15
CA ARG A 570 -1.46 26.83 -33.97
C ARG A 570 -1.40 27.64 -32.69
N SER A 571 -1.84 28.90 -32.76
CA SER A 571 -2.01 29.75 -31.59
C SER A 571 -3.40 29.61 -30.99
N HIS A 572 -3.46 29.59 -29.66
CA HIS A 572 -4.66 29.43 -28.84
C HIS A 572 -4.71 30.55 -27.80
N ASP A 573 -5.89 31.15 -27.61
CA ASP A 573 -6.15 32.00 -26.45
C ASP A 573 -6.65 31.11 -25.32
N VAL A 574 -5.91 31.05 -24.21
CA VAL A 574 -6.17 30.15 -23.09
C VAL A 574 -6.25 30.92 -21.77
N VAL A 575 -7.01 30.38 -20.82
CA VAL A 575 -7.09 30.87 -19.44
C VAL A 575 -6.56 29.80 -18.50
N ASN A 576 -5.75 30.18 -17.51
CA ASN A 576 -5.31 29.26 -16.46
C ASN A 576 -5.86 29.74 -15.10
N PRO A 577 -7.02 29.20 -14.65
CA PRO A 577 -7.63 29.62 -13.39
C PRO A 577 -6.88 29.13 -12.14
N LEU A 578 -5.96 28.17 -12.26
CA LEU A 578 -5.19 27.60 -11.16
C LEU A 578 -3.72 28.06 -11.16
N ALA A 579 -3.36 29.05 -11.98
CA ALA A 579 -1.99 29.50 -12.12
C ALA A 579 -1.40 30.00 -10.78
N VAL A 580 -0.50 29.21 -10.19
CA VAL A 580 0.32 29.64 -9.05
C VAL A 580 1.37 30.67 -9.50
N HIS A 581 1.90 30.48 -10.71
CA HIS A 581 2.84 31.37 -11.37
C HIS A 581 2.38 31.73 -12.78
N THR A 582 2.48 33.00 -13.15
CA THR A 582 2.19 33.45 -14.51
C THR A 582 3.47 33.35 -15.35
N PRO A 583 3.52 32.50 -16.39
CA PRO A 583 4.69 32.42 -17.25
C PRO A 583 4.91 33.73 -18.01
N ALA A 584 6.17 34.04 -18.34
CA ALA A 584 6.55 35.20 -19.11
C ALA A 584 6.44 34.94 -20.62
N GLU A 585 6.38 36.02 -21.41
CA GLU A 585 6.48 35.91 -22.88
C GLU A 585 7.80 35.24 -23.28
N GLY A 586 7.72 34.22 -24.13
CA GLY A 586 8.86 33.41 -24.56
C GLY A 586 9.07 32.12 -23.75
N ASP A 587 8.42 31.98 -22.59
CA ASP A 587 8.48 30.75 -21.81
C ASP A 587 7.85 29.58 -22.54
N LEU A 588 8.31 28.39 -22.17
CA LEU A 588 7.87 27.12 -22.73
C LEU A 588 7.36 26.24 -21.60
N PHE A 589 6.23 25.60 -21.81
CA PHE A 589 5.68 24.67 -20.85
C PHE A 589 4.95 23.50 -21.54
N CYS A 590 4.87 22.39 -20.83
CA CYS A 590 4.09 21.22 -21.17
C CYS A 590 2.77 21.28 -20.38
N ALA A 591 1.63 21.17 -21.07
CA ALA A 591 0.31 21.21 -20.44
C ALA A 591 -0.77 20.57 -21.33
N ARG A 592 -1.97 20.41 -20.77
CA ARG A 592 -3.18 20.06 -21.52
C ARG A 592 -4.07 21.30 -21.67
N VAL A 593 -4.33 21.70 -22.91
CA VAL A 593 -5.25 22.80 -23.23
C VAL A 593 -6.60 22.21 -23.62
N VAL A 594 -7.56 22.28 -22.70
CA VAL A 594 -8.89 21.64 -22.84
C VAL A 594 -9.97 22.65 -23.21
N PRO A 595 -11.04 22.26 -23.94
CA PRO A 595 -12.22 23.08 -24.10
C PRO A 595 -12.94 23.30 -22.77
N ALA A 596 -13.54 24.48 -22.59
CA ALA A 596 -14.36 24.85 -21.44
C ALA A 596 -15.45 25.81 -21.91
N GLY A 597 -16.56 25.27 -22.42
CA GLY A 597 -17.58 26.08 -23.11
C GLY A 597 -17.03 26.71 -24.39
N GLU A 598 -17.10 28.04 -24.50
CA GLU A 598 -16.57 28.79 -25.64
C GLU A 598 -15.08 29.18 -25.48
N GLN A 599 -14.42 28.72 -24.41
CA GLN A 599 -13.02 29.04 -24.08
C GLN A 599 -12.12 27.80 -24.13
N LEU A 600 -10.81 28.03 -24.15
CA LEU A 600 -9.79 27.03 -23.88
C LEU A 600 -9.15 27.31 -22.52
N GLN A 601 -8.88 26.27 -21.74
CA GLN A 601 -8.33 26.38 -20.39
C GLN A 601 -7.20 25.40 -20.14
N ILE A 602 -6.34 25.74 -19.18
CA ILE A 602 -5.38 24.83 -18.56
C ILE A 602 -5.86 24.58 -17.14
N LEU A 603 -6.25 23.34 -16.84
CA LEU A 603 -6.77 22.96 -15.52
C LEU A 603 -5.75 22.12 -14.73
N GLY A 604 -5.03 21.22 -15.40
CA GLY A 604 -4.09 20.29 -14.79
C GLY A 604 -2.69 20.83 -14.49
N GLY A 605 -2.55 22.13 -14.24
CA GLY A 605 -1.24 22.75 -14.04
C GLY A 605 -0.37 22.79 -15.29
N VAL A 606 0.88 23.24 -15.11
CA VAL A 606 1.89 23.35 -16.17
C VAL A 606 3.24 22.83 -15.67
N ALA A 607 4.01 22.19 -16.55
CA ALA A 607 5.41 21.86 -16.29
C ALA A 607 6.33 22.71 -17.18
N PRO A 608 7.26 23.50 -16.64
CA PRO A 608 8.22 24.25 -17.43
C PRO A 608 9.05 23.35 -18.36
N VAL A 609 9.38 23.83 -19.55
CA VAL A 609 10.22 23.09 -20.52
C VAL A 609 11.44 23.93 -20.86
N GLY A 610 12.63 23.41 -20.55
CA GLY A 610 13.88 24.09 -20.90
C GLY A 610 14.04 24.32 -22.41
N HIS A 611 14.61 25.46 -22.79
CA HIS A 611 14.96 25.72 -24.18
C HIS A 611 15.93 24.64 -24.71
N GLY A 612 15.58 24.03 -25.85
CA GLY A 612 16.33 22.92 -26.44
C GLY A 612 15.73 21.54 -26.18
N ARG A 613 14.85 21.39 -25.18
CA ARG A 613 14.18 20.12 -24.84
C ARG A 613 12.86 19.88 -25.59
N GLN A 614 12.34 20.88 -26.30
CA GLN A 614 10.97 20.86 -26.85
C GLN A 614 10.74 19.69 -27.81
N GLN A 615 11.69 19.41 -28.70
CA GLN A 615 11.55 18.30 -29.65
C GLN A 615 11.59 16.94 -28.97
N SER A 616 12.43 16.79 -27.93
CA SER A 616 12.51 15.54 -27.16
C SER A 616 11.23 15.29 -26.38
N VAL A 617 10.69 16.32 -25.71
CA VAL A 617 9.41 16.21 -24.98
C VAL A 617 8.25 15.91 -25.93
N LEU A 618 8.19 16.59 -27.09
CA LEU A 618 7.15 16.31 -28.10
C LEU A 618 7.26 14.87 -28.64
N ALA A 619 8.47 14.42 -28.97
CA ALA A 619 8.68 13.05 -29.47
C ALA A 619 8.26 11.99 -28.45
N MET A 620 8.51 12.23 -27.17
CA MET A 620 8.07 11.38 -26.06
C MET A 620 6.54 11.32 -25.98
N LEU A 621 5.88 12.48 -26.00
CA LEU A 621 4.41 12.55 -25.96
C LEU A 621 3.76 11.86 -27.18
N ASP A 622 4.37 11.92 -28.36
CA ASP A 622 3.81 11.34 -29.59
C ASP A 622 3.89 9.80 -29.62
N GLN A 623 4.75 9.18 -28.80
CA GLN A 623 4.91 7.72 -28.73
C GLN A 623 3.95 7.05 -27.73
N GLY A 624 3.25 7.84 -26.90
CA GLY A 624 2.67 7.35 -25.66
C GLY A 624 3.77 7.18 -24.62
N VAL A 625 3.60 7.81 -23.46
CA VAL A 625 4.61 7.81 -22.40
C VAL A 625 3.98 7.36 -21.11
N ASP A 626 4.69 6.52 -20.38
CA ASP A 626 4.34 6.15 -19.02
C ASP A 626 4.29 7.40 -18.12
N PRO A 627 3.25 7.57 -17.28
CA PRO A 627 3.10 8.77 -16.47
C PRO A 627 4.27 9.02 -15.49
N VAL A 628 4.92 7.97 -14.97
CA VAL A 628 6.09 8.10 -14.08
C VAL A 628 7.26 8.70 -14.85
N VAL A 629 7.54 8.16 -16.04
CA VAL A 629 8.60 8.68 -16.93
C VAL A 629 8.31 10.12 -17.34
N LEU A 630 7.05 10.43 -17.70
CA LEU A 630 6.64 11.77 -18.09
C LEU A 630 6.90 12.78 -16.97
N VAL A 631 6.46 12.47 -15.75
CA VAL A 631 6.61 13.36 -14.59
C VAL A 631 8.09 13.49 -14.22
N ALA A 632 8.85 12.40 -14.13
CA ALA A 632 10.28 12.43 -13.81
C ALA A 632 11.08 13.31 -14.80
N VAL A 633 10.87 13.14 -16.11
CA VAL A 633 11.55 13.93 -17.15
C VAL A 633 11.25 15.43 -17.01
N LEU A 634 10.03 15.78 -16.61
CA LEU A 634 9.58 17.17 -16.49
C LEU A 634 9.82 17.78 -15.11
N ALA A 635 10.01 16.97 -14.07
CA ALA A 635 10.43 17.40 -12.74
C ALA A 635 11.91 17.81 -12.76
N GLN A 636 12.75 17.08 -13.50
CA GLN A 636 14.18 17.38 -13.62
C GLN A 636 14.42 18.82 -14.12
N PRO A 637 15.07 19.67 -13.31
CA PRO A 637 15.48 20.99 -13.77
C PRO A 637 16.40 20.81 -14.97
N GLY A 638 16.13 21.56 -16.03
CA GLY A 638 16.91 21.44 -17.25
C GLY A 638 18.39 21.64 -16.93
N LEU A 639 19.18 20.57 -17.06
CA LEU A 639 20.64 20.64 -17.11
C LEU A 639 21.02 21.77 -18.07
N ILE A 640 21.36 22.93 -17.50
CA ILE A 640 22.03 24.00 -18.21
C ILE A 640 23.41 23.40 -18.54
N GLY A 641 23.63 23.15 -19.83
CA GLY A 641 24.75 22.34 -20.32
C GLY A 641 26.15 22.87 -20.06
#